data_AF-A0A9P1FCL0-F1
#
_entry.id   AF-A0A9P1FCL0-F1
#
_cell.length_a   1.000
_cell.length_b   1.000
_cell.length_c   1.000
_cell.angle_alpha   90.00
_cell.angle_beta   90.00
_cell.angle_gamma   90.00
#
_symmetry.space_group_name_H-M   'P 1'
#
loop_
_entity.id
_entity.type
_entity.pdbx_description
1 polymer ?
#
loop_
_entity_poly.entity_id
_entity_poly.type
_entity_poly.pdbx_seq_one_letter_code
_entity_poly.pdbx_strand_id
1 'polypeptide(L)'
;MPTNQSIWGEIMSADSDSRVEGFTRRSFLSRTSAMAVGTTLAGTLVVPRGVHADASDVLKVALVGSGKRGAGAAAQALSTSENVKLWAMADAFEDRLNSTYEVLTDGKSVSQGSAEGLKSQIDVPPERRFVGLDAYKQAIDSGVDVVILAEPPGFRPQHLEYAVNAGKHIFMEKPLATDAPGVRRVLAAAEEAKKKNLKVGVGLQRHHQDSYKQCLEQLHDGAIGDIRVMRCYWDTGFPAKTPFPRGVLSELEYQVRNWYFFCWLSGDHICEQHIHNIDVCNWIKQAHPVEAHGTGGRQVRTGKEYGNIFDHHDVEFTYADGSKMISQCRQIPGCWRYVGEEATGTKGQVTLTGRTAEIEMFAGGEGWKYRRPRSGQPQTSPYQTEHDVLFDAIRNDKPHNEAEYGALSTMTAILGRLATYSGQLISWDEAFNSDVQLTVDAESWGDEPRALPDENGAYAIPVPGITERRSRSGFKLKYAPHFGMFKHSAGGDELDQLQFAYDQGFMAWEDNGMKARPVRKQEQIAAKMDKLGMEMGVISATRGAKAKVSFAGDDAAARQEILDAISGAVESAKRVNATWMTVILGDVDPKLPMDYQTANCIELLRRACDIVEPHGLVMVLEPLNHLTNHPGKFLHLAPQAYMICEAVNRPSCKILFDIYHQQISEGNLIPNIDRCWDQIGYFQCGDNPGRYEPGTGEINYRNVFAHIHEKSWQGIVGMEHANQGEGVEGEQAVIEAYREVHLMLRPLFCFCITASLVIAASEQCSKPLLADDGSKQRPNFVFFLVDDLGWADVGCFGSTFYKTPNIDGLADTGMKFTNAYAACPVCSPTRASIMTGRHPVRVDITDWIPGMNIERADNPMFALVEDRDNLALEEVTVAEALKEHGYQTFFAGKWHLGDRGQWPTDQGFDENVGGNQFGSPPGGYYAPWKNPTLEANSPEEYVTERLTEESLRFIDDRDTERPFLLYLSYYNVHTPITPYRKRFQEFKQEADERFDDETPAIEEHEAKSRARQDNAAYASMIAAVDDSVGQVLAKLNETGISENTVVFFFSDNGGLCTSRTPGPTSNLPLRSGKGWLYEGGVREPMIVRAPGITPPGSVCETPVVSTDFFPTMLALADLPALPERHVDGVSLVPLLRGDGELAARKLYWHYPHYHGSTWTPGASIRDGDWKLIEFYHWDKVELYNLANDPGEQHEVSESYPEKTKQLLDELHRWQEELGAKMPEPLAGK
;
A
#
# COMPACT_ATOMS: atom_id res chain seq x y z
N MET A 1 18.07 -61.66 20.00
CA MET A 1 17.90 -62.31 18.67
C MET A 1 16.71 -63.26 18.76
N PRO A 2 15.92 -63.52 17.69
CA PRO A 2 15.56 -62.70 16.51
C PRO A 2 14.01 -62.56 16.38
N THR A 3 13.34 -61.79 15.50
CA THR A 3 13.61 -60.62 14.64
C THR A 3 12.27 -60.02 14.16
N ASN A 4 12.25 -58.72 13.85
CA ASN A 4 11.46 -58.01 12.83
C ASN A 4 9.90 -58.05 12.80
N GLN A 5 9.33 -56.82 12.69
CA GLN A 5 8.23 -56.39 11.77
C GLN A 5 6.83 -57.07 11.92
N SER A 6 5.68 -56.37 11.95
CA SER A 6 5.34 -55.00 11.50
C SER A 6 3.90 -54.59 11.91
N ILE A 7 3.49 -53.34 11.59
CA ILE A 7 2.10 -52.88 11.31
C ILE A 7 1.11 -52.61 12.50
N TRP A 8 0.89 -51.30 12.77
CA TRP A 8 -0.32 -50.55 13.17
C TRP A 8 -1.17 -50.85 14.45
N GLY A 9 -1.78 -49.79 15.01
CA GLY A 9 -2.71 -49.73 16.17
C GLY A 9 -2.23 -48.78 17.30
N GLU A 10 -2.76 -47.56 17.49
CA GLU A 10 -3.99 -47.17 18.24
C GLU A 10 -3.91 -47.35 19.79
N ILE A 11 -4.42 -46.49 20.70
CA ILE A 11 -5.05 -45.13 20.62
C ILE A 11 -5.02 -44.46 22.03
N MET A 12 -4.75 -43.14 22.12
CA MET A 12 -5.04 -42.17 23.24
C MET A 12 -4.77 -42.65 24.72
N SER A 13 -5.12 -41.99 25.84
CA SER A 13 -5.65 -40.64 26.17
C SER A 13 -5.08 -40.23 27.54
N ALA A 14 -4.52 -39.03 27.74
CA ALA A 14 -5.20 -37.78 28.10
C ALA A 14 -5.99 -37.79 29.44
N ASP A 15 -5.61 -36.81 30.28
CA ASP A 15 -6.45 -35.93 31.11
C ASP A 15 -7.06 -36.28 32.49
N SER A 16 -7.33 -35.15 33.16
CA SER A 16 -7.92 -34.88 34.47
C SER A 16 -9.46 -34.84 34.48
N ASP A 17 -10.08 -34.65 35.65
CA ASP A 17 -11.18 -33.69 35.88
C ASP A 17 -11.50 -33.55 37.39
N SER A 18 -11.99 -32.37 37.82
CA SER A 18 -13.20 -32.30 38.67
C SER A 18 -13.78 -30.87 38.84
N ARG A 19 -14.85 -30.58 38.08
CA ARG A 19 -16.15 -29.97 38.50
C ARG A 19 -16.23 -28.71 39.40
N VAL A 20 -17.21 -27.85 39.08
CA VAL A 20 -17.90 -26.92 40.02
C VAL A 20 -19.41 -26.85 39.69
N GLU A 21 -20.26 -26.59 40.69
CA GLU A 21 -21.65 -26.11 40.52
C GLU A 21 -21.93 -24.98 41.53
N GLY A 22 -22.75 -23.98 41.18
CA GLY A 22 -22.65 -22.61 41.75
C GLY A 22 -23.60 -22.20 42.89
N PHE A 23 -23.49 -20.94 43.35
CA PHE A 23 -24.55 -20.17 44.03
C PHE A 23 -24.22 -18.65 44.05
N THR A 24 -25.17 -17.79 44.49
CA THR A 24 -25.18 -16.34 44.19
C THR A 24 -25.03 -15.38 45.41
N ARG A 25 -25.26 -14.07 45.18
CA ARG A 25 -24.36 -12.97 45.59
C ARG A 25 -24.67 -12.26 46.93
N ARG A 26 -25.25 -12.90 47.96
CA ARG A 26 -25.65 -12.15 49.19
C ARG A 26 -25.66 -12.84 50.58
N SER A 27 -25.16 -14.06 50.76
CA SER A 27 -25.46 -14.85 51.98
C SER A 27 -24.30 -15.56 52.69
N PHE A 28 -23.07 -15.02 52.69
CA PHE A 28 -21.94 -15.66 53.42
C PHE A 28 -21.01 -14.68 54.15
N LEU A 29 -21.56 -13.89 55.09
CA LEU A 29 -20.80 -13.04 56.01
C LEU A 29 -21.06 -13.39 57.49
N SER A 30 -20.81 -14.64 57.89
CA SER A 30 -20.78 -15.04 59.30
C SER A 30 -19.85 -16.24 59.59
N ARG A 31 -18.67 -15.89 60.13
CA ARG A 31 -17.79 -16.60 61.10
C ARG A 31 -18.46 -17.76 61.89
N THR A 32 -17.80 -18.85 62.33
CA THR A 32 -16.34 -19.19 62.40
C THR A 32 -16.10 -20.68 62.77
N SER A 33 -14.84 -21.14 62.61
CA SER A 33 -14.09 -22.11 63.46
C SER A 33 -14.58 -23.56 63.69
N ALA A 34 -13.76 -24.57 63.30
CA ALA A 34 -13.09 -25.52 64.23
C ALA A 34 -12.22 -26.61 63.52
N MET A 35 -10.91 -26.64 63.81
CA MET A 35 -9.91 -27.75 63.86
C MET A 35 -10.23 -29.13 63.19
N ALA A 36 -9.41 -29.60 62.23
CA ALA A 36 -8.14 -30.37 62.36
C ALA A 36 -8.35 -31.92 62.48
N VAL A 37 -7.47 -32.85 62.05
CA VAL A 37 -5.99 -32.92 62.12
C VAL A 37 -5.38 -33.78 60.98
N GLY A 38 -4.17 -33.42 60.51
CA GLY A 38 -3.19 -34.34 59.87
C GLY A 38 -3.13 -34.30 58.32
N THR A 39 -1.97 -34.22 57.66
CA THR A 39 -0.56 -34.16 58.11
C THR A 39 0.22 -32.97 57.53
N THR A 40 1.05 -32.33 58.35
CA THR A 40 1.98 -31.22 58.02
C THR A 40 3.25 -31.76 57.35
N LEU A 41 3.99 -31.04 56.49
CA LEU A 41 4.81 -29.82 56.69
C LEU A 41 5.27 -29.33 55.28
N ALA A 42 5.73 -28.10 54.99
CA ALA A 42 5.57 -26.74 55.54
C ALA A 42 6.26 -25.77 54.53
N GLY A 43 5.80 -24.54 54.26
CA GLY A 43 4.64 -23.81 54.80
C GLY A 43 4.41 -22.46 54.09
N THR A 44 3.72 -21.54 54.77
CA THR A 44 3.43 -20.14 54.37
C THR A 44 2.71 -19.92 53.02
N LEU A 45 1.37 -20.00 53.06
CA LEU A 45 0.52 -19.16 52.21
C LEU A 45 0.79 -17.69 52.51
N VAL A 46 1.19 -16.91 51.50
CA VAL A 46 1.23 -15.45 51.57
C VAL A 46 -0.08 -14.91 51.00
N VAL A 47 -0.87 -14.22 51.82
CA VAL A 47 -1.96 -13.38 51.33
C VAL A 47 -1.33 -12.12 50.72
N PRO A 48 -1.65 -11.73 49.48
CA PRO A 48 -1.18 -10.46 48.94
C PRO A 48 -1.82 -9.30 49.72
N ARG A 49 -1.05 -8.74 50.65
CA ARG A 49 -1.20 -7.31 50.99
C ARG A 49 -0.94 -6.50 49.72
N GLY A 50 -1.60 -5.36 49.57
CA GLY A 50 -1.15 -4.35 48.61
C GLY A 50 0.32 -4.04 48.88
N VAL A 51 1.13 -3.95 47.83
CA VAL A 51 2.59 -3.72 47.94
C VAL A 51 2.83 -2.25 48.27
N HIS A 52 2.63 -1.92 49.55
CA HIS A 52 3.07 -0.68 50.16
C HIS A 52 4.25 -1.04 51.06
N ALA A 53 5.45 -0.63 50.68
CA ALA A 53 6.61 -0.68 51.58
C ALA A 53 6.41 0.36 52.68
N ASP A 54 6.59 -0.01 53.96
CA ASP A 54 6.51 0.96 55.04
C ASP A 54 7.68 1.97 54.92
N ALA A 55 7.56 3.15 55.54
CA ALA A 55 8.53 4.23 55.41
C ALA A 55 9.93 3.87 55.96
N SER A 56 10.05 2.78 56.71
CA SER A 56 11.31 2.20 57.21
C SER A 56 11.88 1.06 56.36
N ASP A 57 11.09 0.43 55.49
CA ASP A 57 11.46 -0.83 54.85
C ASP A 57 12.57 -0.66 53.80
N VAL A 58 13.43 -1.68 53.65
CA VAL A 58 14.47 -1.70 52.61
C VAL A 58 13.84 -2.17 51.29
N LEU A 59 13.81 -1.30 50.29
CA LEU A 59 13.44 -1.69 48.92
C LEU A 59 14.60 -2.46 48.27
N LYS A 60 14.35 -3.70 47.87
CA LYS A 60 15.34 -4.56 47.22
C LYS A 60 15.21 -4.50 45.71
N VAL A 61 16.34 -4.31 45.05
CA VAL A 61 16.45 -4.18 43.60
C VAL A 61 17.14 -5.42 43.01
N ALA A 62 16.56 -5.98 41.94
CA ALA A 62 17.27 -6.84 41.00
C ALA A 62 17.79 -6.00 39.82
N LEU A 63 19.04 -6.19 39.42
CA LEU A 63 19.55 -5.70 38.13
C LEU A 63 19.59 -6.85 37.12
N VAL A 64 18.87 -6.71 36.01
CA VAL A 64 18.98 -7.55 34.82
C VAL A 64 19.72 -6.75 33.74
N GLY A 65 20.76 -7.33 33.14
CA GLY A 65 21.60 -6.64 32.15
C GLY A 65 22.71 -5.80 32.80
N SER A 66 23.81 -6.46 33.13
CA SER A 66 25.01 -5.91 33.76
C SER A 66 25.92 -5.16 32.77
N GLY A 67 25.34 -4.32 31.93
CA GLY A 67 26.03 -3.44 31.00
C GLY A 67 26.33 -2.04 31.57
N LYS A 68 26.99 -1.18 30.79
CA LYS A 68 27.30 0.22 31.20
C LYS A 68 26.06 1.02 31.60
N ARG A 69 24.90 0.77 30.96
CA ARG A 69 23.61 1.40 31.33
C ARG A 69 23.05 0.82 32.63
N GLY A 70 23.00 -0.51 32.77
CA GLY A 70 22.56 -1.17 34.01
C GLY A 70 23.38 -0.77 35.24
N ALA A 71 24.70 -0.60 35.10
CA ALA A 71 25.57 -0.06 36.15
C ALA A 71 25.23 1.41 36.50
N GLY A 72 24.74 2.21 35.54
CA GLY A 72 24.21 3.55 35.76
C GLY A 72 22.89 3.50 36.54
N ALA A 73 21.88 2.82 35.97
CA ALA A 73 20.54 2.71 36.55
C ALA A 73 20.54 2.11 37.96
N ALA A 74 21.37 1.09 38.22
CA ALA A 74 21.54 0.53 39.55
C ALA A 74 22.19 1.55 40.52
N ALA A 75 23.20 2.30 40.10
CA ALA A 75 23.78 3.36 40.92
C ALA A 75 22.78 4.50 41.18
N GLN A 76 21.94 4.85 40.21
CA GLN A 76 20.92 5.90 40.31
C GLN A 76 19.79 5.50 41.25
N ALA A 77 19.27 4.26 41.16
CA ALA A 77 18.33 3.70 42.12
C ALA A 77 18.87 3.72 43.57
N LEU A 78 20.14 3.36 43.75
CA LEU A 78 20.83 3.40 45.06
C LEU A 78 21.22 4.81 45.52
N SER A 79 21.07 5.83 44.66
CA SER A 79 21.38 7.24 44.99
C SER A 79 20.13 8.09 45.26
N THR A 80 18.94 7.47 45.21
CA THR A 80 17.67 8.11 45.59
C THR A 80 17.64 8.45 47.09
N SER A 81 16.65 9.22 47.55
CA SER A 81 16.43 9.50 48.97
C SER A 81 16.05 8.28 49.81
N GLU A 82 15.77 7.15 49.15
CA GLU A 82 15.09 6.01 49.74
C GLU A 82 16.04 4.97 50.32
N ASN A 83 15.54 4.22 51.30
CA ASN A 83 16.25 3.06 51.86
C ASN A 83 16.26 1.90 50.85
N VAL A 84 17.21 1.90 49.92
CA VAL A 84 17.31 0.96 48.78
C VAL A 84 18.53 0.04 48.94
N LYS A 85 18.43 -1.21 48.48
CA LYS A 85 19.57 -2.11 48.32
C LYS A 85 19.55 -2.85 46.99
N LEU A 86 20.72 -3.03 46.39
CA LEU A 86 20.91 -3.97 45.29
C LEU A 86 21.05 -5.38 45.90
N TRP A 87 20.11 -6.26 45.57
CA TRP A 87 19.90 -7.54 46.25
C TRP A 87 20.22 -8.73 45.37
N ALA A 88 19.99 -8.63 44.05
CA ALA A 88 20.32 -9.65 43.08
C ALA A 88 20.84 -9.04 41.77
N MET A 89 21.63 -9.81 41.03
CA MET A 89 22.10 -9.45 39.69
C MET A 89 21.94 -10.64 38.74
N ALA A 90 21.52 -10.35 37.51
CA ALA A 90 21.50 -11.27 36.39
C ALA A 90 22.16 -10.66 35.15
N ASP A 91 22.87 -11.50 34.40
CA ASP A 91 23.33 -11.23 33.03
C ASP A 91 23.42 -12.55 32.26
N ALA A 92 23.43 -12.48 30.94
CA ALA A 92 23.76 -13.64 30.12
C ALA A 92 25.21 -14.12 30.36
N PHE A 93 26.10 -13.21 30.78
CA PHE A 93 27.54 -13.44 30.85
C PHE A 93 28.15 -13.12 32.22
N GLU A 94 28.89 -14.08 32.78
CA GLU A 94 29.61 -13.92 34.05
C GLU A 94 30.61 -12.74 34.01
N ASP A 95 31.29 -12.53 32.88
CA ASP A 95 32.25 -11.41 32.72
C ASP A 95 31.58 -10.03 32.80
N ARG A 96 30.30 -9.91 32.41
CA ARG A 96 29.52 -8.68 32.54
C ARG A 96 29.01 -8.48 33.96
N LEU A 97 28.45 -9.53 34.56
CA LEU A 97 27.95 -9.51 35.93
C LEU A 97 29.05 -9.13 36.92
N ASN A 98 30.17 -9.84 36.91
CA ASN A 98 31.28 -9.57 37.83
C ASN A 98 31.91 -8.19 37.59
N SER A 99 32.10 -7.76 36.34
CA SER A 99 32.64 -6.42 36.04
C SER A 99 31.73 -5.29 36.53
N THR A 100 30.41 -5.41 36.40
CA THR A 100 29.46 -4.42 36.95
C THR A 100 29.41 -4.45 38.47
N TYR A 101 29.47 -5.64 39.10
CA TYR A 101 29.54 -5.77 40.56
C TYR A 101 30.80 -5.10 41.12
N GLU A 102 31.97 -5.29 40.48
CA GLU A 102 33.21 -4.61 40.86
C GLU A 102 33.11 -3.10 40.69
N VAL A 103 32.56 -2.60 39.59
CA VAL A 103 32.39 -1.16 39.34
C VAL A 103 31.51 -0.50 40.41
N LEU A 104 30.39 -1.14 40.77
CA LEU A 104 29.48 -0.67 41.79
C LEU A 104 30.07 -0.76 43.21
N THR A 105 30.86 -1.80 43.52
CA THR A 105 31.44 -1.97 44.86
C THR A 105 32.76 -1.23 45.08
N ASP A 106 33.50 -0.87 44.03
CA ASP A 106 34.76 -0.11 44.16
C ASP A 106 34.57 1.43 44.12
N GLY A 107 33.34 1.91 43.94
CA GLY A 107 33.06 3.35 43.88
C GLY A 107 33.58 4.04 42.62
N LYS A 108 33.67 3.31 41.50
CA LYS A 108 34.16 3.83 40.22
C LYS A 108 33.08 4.69 39.53
N SER A 109 33.48 5.51 38.55
CA SER A 109 32.51 6.22 37.70
C SER A 109 31.71 5.24 36.85
N VAL A 110 30.39 5.46 36.79
CA VAL A 110 29.44 4.68 35.97
C VAL A 110 28.92 5.54 34.81
N SER A 111 28.13 4.96 33.91
CA SER A 111 27.44 5.75 32.89
C SER A 111 26.44 6.69 33.55
N GLN A 112 26.53 7.99 33.25
CA GLN A 112 25.64 9.04 33.78
C GLN A 112 25.61 9.18 35.31
N GLY A 113 26.68 8.78 36.02
CA GLY A 113 26.75 8.88 37.49
C GLY A 113 28.09 8.45 38.12
N SER A 114 28.05 8.26 39.45
CA SER A 114 29.14 7.70 40.25
C SER A 114 28.60 6.58 41.15
N ALA A 115 29.42 5.56 41.43
CA ALA A 115 29.10 4.54 42.44
C ALA A 115 29.74 4.83 43.82
N GLU A 116 30.37 6.00 43.99
CA GLU A 116 31.04 6.39 45.23
C GLU A 116 30.09 6.35 46.45
N GLY A 117 30.52 5.71 47.54
CA GLY A 117 29.72 5.52 48.75
C GLY A 117 28.70 4.36 48.71
N LEU A 118 28.27 3.91 47.53
CA LEU A 118 27.17 2.94 47.39
C LEU A 118 27.48 1.53 47.90
N LYS A 119 28.75 1.18 48.16
CA LYS A 119 29.22 -0.14 48.60
C LYS A 119 28.44 -0.71 49.80
N SER A 120 27.94 0.14 50.69
CA SER A 120 27.16 -0.27 51.87
C SER A 120 25.72 -0.74 51.56
N GLN A 121 25.21 -0.40 50.37
CA GLN A 121 23.86 -0.73 49.90
C GLN A 121 23.84 -1.93 48.93
N ILE A 122 25.00 -2.56 48.69
CA ILE A 122 25.15 -3.70 47.78
C ILE A 122 25.20 -4.99 48.61
N ASP A 123 24.14 -5.79 48.49
CA ASP A 123 23.91 -7.04 49.21
C ASP A 123 23.68 -8.15 48.17
N VAL A 124 24.69 -8.40 47.34
CA VAL A 124 24.66 -9.38 46.24
C VAL A 124 25.76 -10.44 46.47
N PRO A 125 25.53 -11.40 47.38
CA PRO A 125 26.44 -12.54 47.58
C PRO A 125 26.41 -13.48 46.36
N PRO A 126 27.35 -14.42 46.20
CA PRO A 126 27.46 -15.26 45.01
C PRO A 126 26.17 -16.02 44.66
N GLU A 127 25.41 -16.48 45.66
CA GLU A 127 24.13 -17.17 45.48
C GLU A 127 22.97 -16.28 45.01
N ARG A 128 23.19 -14.97 44.81
CA ARG A 128 22.27 -14.04 44.14
C ARG A 128 22.88 -13.37 42.90
N ARG A 129 23.87 -14.05 42.28
CA ARG A 129 24.50 -13.68 41.00
C ARG A 129 24.18 -14.77 39.98
N PHE A 130 23.17 -14.51 39.16
CA PHE A 130 22.63 -15.50 38.24
C PHE A 130 23.19 -15.26 36.83
N VAL A 131 23.66 -16.32 36.17
CA VAL A 131 24.30 -16.25 34.84
C VAL A 131 23.60 -17.21 33.88
N GLY A 132 23.10 -16.68 32.77
CA GLY A 132 22.31 -17.43 31.78
C GLY A 132 21.27 -16.54 31.10
N LEU A 133 20.61 -17.04 30.07
CA LEU A 133 19.51 -16.32 29.41
C LEU A 133 18.22 -16.35 30.25
N ASP A 134 17.99 -17.43 31.01
CA ASP A 134 16.88 -17.56 31.97
C ASP A 134 17.11 -16.82 33.31
N ALA A 135 18.34 -16.36 33.56
CA ALA A 135 18.81 -15.85 34.85
C ALA A 135 18.00 -14.66 35.40
N TYR A 136 17.28 -13.93 34.54
CA TYR A 136 16.36 -12.87 34.95
C TYR A 136 15.26 -13.39 35.90
N LYS A 137 14.73 -14.60 35.66
CA LYS A 137 13.71 -15.25 36.50
C LYS A 137 14.24 -15.43 37.92
N GLN A 138 15.44 -15.99 38.02
CA GLN A 138 16.13 -16.27 39.28
C GLN A 138 16.40 -14.98 40.08
N ALA A 139 16.75 -13.88 39.41
CA ALA A 139 16.90 -12.57 40.05
C ALA A 139 15.57 -11.97 40.53
N ILE A 140 14.50 -12.08 39.74
CA ILE A 140 13.16 -11.57 40.07
C ILE A 140 12.53 -12.35 41.24
N ASP A 141 12.71 -13.68 41.26
CA ASP A 141 12.20 -14.58 42.30
C ASP A 141 13.02 -14.55 43.60
N SER A 142 14.22 -13.94 43.59
CA SER A 142 15.12 -13.85 44.76
C SER A 142 14.58 -13.05 45.96
N GLY A 143 13.33 -12.60 45.90
CA GLY A 143 12.65 -11.83 46.95
C GLY A 143 12.91 -10.33 46.87
N VAL A 144 13.00 -9.79 45.65
CA VAL A 144 13.07 -8.34 45.35
C VAL A 144 11.69 -7.69 45.23
N ASP A 145 11.69 -6.36 45.33
CA ASP A 145 10.50 -5.49 45.21
C ASP A 145 10.51 -4.73 43.87
N VAL A 146 11.70 -4.34 43.39
CA VAL A 146 11.92 -3.58 42.16
C VAL A 146 12.87 -4.32 41.22
N VAL A 147 12.65 -4.22 39.91
CA VAL A 147 13.47 -4.82 38.86
C VAL A 147 13.97 -3.72 37.91
N ILE A 148 15.27 -3.69 37.63
CA ILE A 148 15.91 -2.86 36.62
C ILE A 148 16.18 -3.74 35.39
N LEU A 149 15.56 -3.39 34.25
CA LEU A 149 15.72 -4.08 32.97
C LEU A 149 16.62 -3.27 32.02
N ALA A 150 17.94 -3.54 32.03
CA ALA A 150 18.97 -2.83 31.27
C ALA A 150 19.72 -3.70 30.23
N GLU A 151 19.14 -4.84 29.88
CA GLU A 151 19.56 -5.79 28.84
C GLU A 151 19.26 -5.27 27.39
N PRO A 152 19.67 -5.99 26.33
CA PRO A 152 19.29 -5.65 24.95
C PRO A 152 17.76 -5.68 24.75
N PRO A 153 17.15 -4.68 24.08
CA PRO A 153 15.70 -4.56 23.93
C PRO A 153 14.98 -5.75 23.29
N GLY A 154 15.69 -6.64 22.58
CA GLY A 154 15.11 -7.88 22.05
C GLY A 154 14.55 -8.84 23.12
N PHE A 155 15.04 -8.75 24.37
CA PHE A 155 14.55 -9.58 25.49
C PHE A 155 13.58 -8.85 26.43
N ARG A 156 13.44 -7.53 26.30
CA ARG A 156 12.71 -6.70 27.26
C ARG A 156 11.21 -7.05 27.40
N PRO A 157 10.47 -7.43 26.32
CA PRO A 157 9.06 -7.83 26.46
C PRO A 157 8.86 -9.02 27.41
N GLN A 158 9.60 -10.13 27.24
CA GLN A 158 9.47 -11.31 28.10
C GLN A 158 9.86 -11.03 29.56
N HIS A 159 10.89 -10.20 29.79
CA HIS A 159 11.32 -9.85 31.14
C HIS A 159 10.33 -8.92 31.86
N LEU A 160 9.74 -7.98 31.14
CA LEU A 160 8.69 -7.09 31.65
C LEU A 160 7.43 -7.90 32.02
N GLU A 161 6.96 -8.77 31.13
CA GLU A 161 5.84 -9.68 31.40
C GLU A 161 6.09 -10.51 32.66
N TYR A 162 7.29 -11.09 32.80
CA TYR A 162 7.65 -11.89 33.98
C TYR A 162 7.69 -11.04 35.26
N ALA A 163 8.30 -9.85 35.23
CA ALA A 163 8.34 -8.94 36.38
C ALA A 163 6.93 -8.46 36.81
N VAL A 164 6.06 -8.15 35.86
CA VAL A 164 4.66 -7.76 36.12
C VAL A 164 3.83 -8.94 36.61
N ASN A 165 4.10 -10.16 36.15
CA ASN A 165 3.46 -11.38 36.65
C ASN A 165 3.93 -11.76 38.06
N ALA A 166 5.22 -11.57 38.36
CA ALA A 166 5.79 -11.70 39.70
C ALA A 166 5.47 -10.51 40.65
N GLY A 167 4.67 -9.55 40.20
CA GLY A 167 4.15 -8.44 41.03
C GLY A 167 5.20 -7.42 41.45
N LYS A 168 6.20 -7.13 40.59
CA LYS A 168 7.31 -6.22 40.89
C LYS A 168 7.09 -4.82 40.33
N HIS A 169 7.70 -3.82 40.95
CA HIS A 169 7.88 -2.51 40.33
C HIS A 169 9.03 -2.57 39.32
N ILE A 170 8.99 -1.76 38.26
CA ILE A 170 9.96 -1.84 37.15
C ILE A 170 10.59 -0.47 36.86
N PHE A 171 11.89 -0.46 36.62
CA PHE A 171 12.54 0.52 35.75
C PHE A 171 13.06 -0.22 34.51
N MET A 172 12.88 0.35 33.32
CA MET A 172 13.45 -0.24 32.09
C MET A 172 14.12 0.80 31.20
N GLU A 173 15.32 0.48 30.74
CA GLU A 173 16.01 1.25 29.71
C GLU A 173 15.27 1.14 28.37
N LYS A 174 15.41 2.17 27.52
CA LYS A 174 14.77 2.22 26.20
C LYS A 174 15.67 1.63 25.10
N PRO A 175 15.13 1.20 23.95
CA PRO A 175 13.71 1.05 23.61
C PRO A 175 13.06 -0.14 24.33
N LEU A 176 11.73 -0.23 24.29
CA LEU A 176 10.99 -1.24 25.06
C LEU A 176 10.85 -2.59 24.34
N ALA A 177 11.03 -2.60 23.02
CA ALA A 177 10.97 -3.75 22.12
C ALA A 177 11.79 -3.46 20.85
N THR A 178 11.92 -4.44 19.96
CA THR A 178 12.56 -4.28 18.64
C THR A 178 11.63 -4.60 17.46
N ASP A 179 10.44 -5.15 17.70
CA ASP A 179 9.42 -5.47 16.72
C ASP A 179 8.00 -5.16 17.23
N ALA A 180 7.01 -5.16 16.34
CA ALA A 180 5.62 -4.82 16.67
C ALA A 180 4.94 -5.85 17.59
N PRO A 181 5.14 -7.18 17.45
CA PRO A 181 4.66 -8.15 18.43
C PRO A 181 5.20 -7.87 19.85
N GLY A 182 6.47 -7.49 19.97
CA GLY A 182 7.09 -7.04 21.22
C GLY A 182 6.48 -5.76 21.80
N VAL A 183 6.12 -4.78 20.95
CA VAL A 183 5.35 -3.59 21.38
C VAL A 183 3.98 -3.99 21.93
N ARG A 184 3.24 -4.86 21.23
CA ARG A 184 1.90 -5.31 21.67
C ARG A 184 1.97 -6.07 23.01
N ARG A 185 3.02 -6.89 23.21
CA ARG A 185 3.36 -7.54 24.49
C ARG A 185 3.63 -6.53 25.62
N VAL A 186 4.48 -5.52 25.36
CA VAL A 186 4.78 -4.45 26.33
C VAL A 186 3.52 -3.68 26.73
N LEU A 187 2.63 -3.36 25.79
CA LEU A 187 1.36 -2.70 26.08
C LEU A 187 0.43 -3.56 26.95
N ALA A 188 0.33 -4.87 26.66
CA ALA A 188 -0.44 -5.80 27.50
C ALA A 188 0.13 -5.91 28.92
N ALA A 189 1.47 -5.95 29.05
CA ALA A 189 2.15 -5.93 30.36
C ALA A 189 1.98 -4.59 31.08
N ALA A 190 1.94 -3.46 30.37
CA ALA A 190 1.68 -2.14 30.94
C ALA A 190 0.26 -2.04 31.54
N GLU A 191 -0.76 -2.56 30.84
CA GLU A 191 -2.12 -2.66 31.37
C GLU A 191 -2.23 -3.57 32.59
N GLU A 192 -1.54 -4.71 32.59
CA GLU A 192 -1.51 -5.61 33.75
C GLU A 192 -0.75 -4.98 34.94
N ALA A 193 0.28 -4.17 34.68
CA ALA A 193 0.95 -3.36 35.70
C ALA A 193 0.01 -2.30 36.30
N LYS A 194 -0.78 -1.59 35.48
CA LYS A 194 -1.82 -0.65 35.94
C LYS A 194 -2.84 -1.36 36.84
N LYS A 195 -3.38 -2.52 36.40
CA LYS A 195 -4.33 -3.35 37.18
C LYS A 195 -3.78 -3.77 38.55
N LYS A 196 -2.48 -4.07 38.63
CA LYS A 196 -1.77 -4.46 39.87
C LYS A 196 -1.25 -3.26 40.68
N ASN A 197 -1.48 -2.02 40.25
CA ASN A 197 -0.91 -0.78 40.83
C ASN A 197 0.64 -0.79 40.92
N LEU A 198 1.29 -1.52 40.02
CA LEU A 198 2.74 -1.55 39.90
C LEU A 198 3.23 -0.24 39.28
N LYS A 199 4.39 0.23 39.73
CA LYS A 199 5.01 1.47 39.24
C LYS A 199 6.04 1.10 38.18
N VAL A 200 6.02 1.81 37.05
CA VAL A 200 6.84 1.48 35.88
C VAL A 200 7.46 2.75 35.31
N GLY A 201 8.76 2.92 35.53
CA GLY A 201 9.55 4.02 34.96
C GLY A 201 10.30 3.58 33.70
N VAL A 202 10.52 4.50 32.76
CA VAL A 202 11.16 4.25 31.47
C VAL A 202 12.33 5.22 31.27
N GLY A 203 13.46 4.73 30.74
CA GLY A 203 14.69 5.51 30.49
C GLY A 203 14.62 6.59 29.39
N LEU A 204 13.47 7.25 29.24
CA LEU A 204 13.23 8.41 28.36
C LEU A 204 13.43 9.73 29.12
N GLN A 205 14.48 9.78 29.96
CA GLN A 205 15.05 10.89 30.76
C GLN A 205 14.67 12.35 30.45
N ARG A 206 14.42 12.70 29.18
CA ARG A 206 13.97 14.03 28.75
C ARG A 206 12.63 14.43 29.35
N HIS A 207 11.73 13.48 29.58
CA HIS A 207 10.49 13.70 30.33
C HIS A 207 10.74 14.25 31.75
N HIS A 208 11.91 13.96 32.34
CA HIS A 208 12.29 14.43 33.67
C HIS A 208 13.15 15.71 33.64
N GLN A 209 13.68 16.10 32.47
CA GLN A 209 14.55 17.27 32.31
C GLN A 209 13.77 18.59 32.29
N ASP A 210 14.02 19.49 33.25
CA ASP A 210 13.28 20.76 33.42
C ASP A 210 13.23 21.65 32.18
N SER A 211 14.29 21.67 31.38
CA SER A 211 14.33 22.47 30.14
C SER A 211 13.40 21.95 29.05
N TYR A 212 13.05 20.67 29.07
CA TYR A 212 12.07 20.07 28.16
C TYR A 212 10.66 20.33 28.68
N LYS A 213 10.37 19.95 29.93
CA LYS A 213 9.07 20.17 30.60
C LYS A 213 8.58 21.62 30.43
N GLN A 214 9.36 22.60 30.88
CA GLN A 214 8.99 24.03 30.80
C GLN A 214 8.86 24.56 29.37
N CYS A 215 9.55 23.96 28.40
CA CYS A 215 9.42 24.36 27.01
C CYS A 215 8.14 23.78 26.40
N LEU A 216 7.86 22.50 26.63
CA LEU A 216 6.71 21.80 26.05
C LEU A 216 5.39 22.24 26.70
N GLU A 217 5.38 22.60 27.99
CA GLU A 217 4.29 23.34 28.62
C GLU A 217 3.88 24.56 27.78
N GLN A 218 4.83 25.40 27.37
CA GLN A 218 4.56 26.57 26.52
C GLN A 218 4.17 26.23 25.07
N LEU A 219 4.67 25.12 24.51
CA LEU A 219 4.26 24.66 23.18
C LEU A 219 2.80 24.18 23.20
N HIS A 220 2.39 23.48 24.28
CA HIS A 220 1.03 22.99 24.48
C HIS A 220 0.05 24.12 24.86
N ASP A 221 0.52 25.16 25.56
CA ASP A 221 -0.19 26.46 25.69
C ASP A 221 -0.25 27.26 24.37
N GLY A 222 0.31 26.74 23.27
CA GLY A 222 0.19 27.30 21.92
C GLY A 222 1.09 28.50 21.64
N ALA A 223 2.23 28.64 22.34
CA ALA A 223 3.16 29.77 22.18
C ALA A 223 3.58 30.01 20.73
N ILE A 224 4.00 28.95 20.00
CA ILE A 224 4.35 29.04 18.58
C ILE A 224 3.18 28.76 17.61
N GLY A 225 1.96 28.59 18.13
CA GLY A 225 0.78 28.22 17.32
C GLY A 225 0.84 26.78 16.80
N ASP A 226 -0.08 26.43 15.91
CA ASP A 226 -0.20 25.08 15.34
C ASP A 226 1.11 24.64 14.67
N ILE A 227 1.62 23.48 15.09
CA ILE A 227 2.84 22.86 14.58
C ILE A 227 2.63 22.47 13.11
N ARG A 228 3.56 22.87 12.24
CA ARG A 228 3.54 22.56 10.79
C ARG A 228 4.59 21.52 10.42
N VAL A 229 5.82 21.70 10.92
CA VAL A 229 6.91 20.74 10.73
C VAL A 229 7.75 20.62 11.99
N MET A 230 8.13 19.38 12.30
CA MET A 230 9.12 19.01 13.31
C MET A 230 10.35 18.42 12.61
N ARG A 231 11.53 18.58 13.22
CA ARG A 231 12.81 18.07 12.73
C ARG A 231 13.58 17.49 13.89
N CYS A 232 14.08 16.26 13.78
CA CYS A 232 14.85 15.62 14.84
C CYS A 232 16.09 14.91 14.30
N TYR A 233 17.22 15.07 14.99
CA TYR A 233 18.53 14.63 14.53
C TYR A 233 19.29 13.82 15.58
N TRP A 234 19.81 12.64 15.22
CA TRP A 234 20.86 11.93 15.99
C TRP A 234 22.07 11.65 15.10
N ASP A 235 22.79 12.71 14.79
CA ASP A 235 23.92 12.72 13.88
C ASP A 235 25.25 12.64 14.64
N THR A 236 25.89 11.48 14.57
CA THR A 236 27.10 11.15 15.33
C THR A 236 28.18 10.50 14.45
N GLY A 237 29.37 10.32 15.02
CA GLY A 237 30.40 9.46 14.43
C GLY A 237 30.20 8.01 14.84
N PHE A 238 31.00 7.10 14.26
CA PHE A 238 30.89 5.67 14.55
C PHE A 238 31.05 5.36 16.06
N PRO A 239 30.17 4.53 16.66
CA PRO A 239 30.25 4.22 18.08
C PRO A 239 31.48 3.38 18.40
N ALA A 240 32.16 3.69 19.51
CA ALA A 240 33.34 2.97 19.98
C ALA A 240 33.00 1.60 20.60
N LYS A 241 32.46 0.69 19.78
CA LYS A 241 32.17 -0.72 20.08
C LYS A 241 32.99 -1.60 19.12
N THR A 242 34.07 -2.20 19.59
CA THR A 242 34.77 -3.26 18.85
C THR A 242 33.92 -4.53 18.88
N PRO A 243 33.57 -5.15 17.74
CA PRO A 243 32.87 -6.43 17.72
C PRO A 243 33.70 -7.56 18.35
N PHE A 244 33.04 -8.54 18.96
CA PHE A 244 33.66 -9.81 19.33
C PHE A 244 34.01 -10.60 18.06
N PRO A 245 35.16 -11.31 18.02
CA PRO A 245 35.56 -12.12 16.87
C PRO A 245 34.67 -13.36 16.70
N ARG A 246 34.54 -13.84 15.46
CA ARG A 246 33.84 -15.09 15.13
C ARG A 246 34.68 -16.34 15.38
N GLY A 247 34.01 -17.49 15.40
CA GLY A 247 34.63 -18.83 15.32
C GLY A 247 34.93 -19.51 16.66
N VAL A 248 34.41 -18.98 17.78
CA VAL A 248 34.69 -19.50 19.14
C VAL A 248 33.42 -19.76 19.96
N LEU A 249 32.27 -19.20 19.55
CA LEU A 249 31.01 -19.15 20.31
C LEU A 249 29.86 -19.78 19.49
N SER A 250 28.72 -20.06 20.12
CA SER A 250 27.49 -20.39 19.36
C SER A 250 26.96 -19.15 18.63
N GLU A 251 26.10 -19.33 17.61
CA GLU A 251 25.57 -18.21 16.83
C GLU A 251 24.71 -17.27 17.70
N LEU A 252 23.89 -17.81 18.61
CA LEU A 252 23.16 -17.00 19.59
C LEU A 252 24.12 -16.23 20.52
N GLU A 253 25.16 -16.89 21.07
CA GLU A 253 26.10 -16.23 21.96
C GLU A 253 26.91 -15.13 21.24
N TYR A 254 27.33 -15.39 19.99
CA TYR A 254 27.98 -14.40 19.13
C TYR A 254 27.11 -13.17 18.91
N GLN A 255 25.81 -13.36 18.62
CA GLN A 255 24.88 -12.24 18.42
C GLN A 255 24.61 -11.49 19.72
N VAL A 256 24.39 -12.17 20.85
CA VAL A 256 24.12 -11.52 22.15
C VAL A 256 25.37 -10.77 22.68
N ARG A 257 26.58 -11.27 22.45
CA ARG A 257 27.82 -10.50 22.73
C ARG A 257 28.00 -9.29 21.81
N ASN A 258 27.46 -9.35 20.58
CA ASN A 258 27.48 -8.28 19.58
C ASN A 258 26.15 -7.53 19.44
N TRP A 259 25.27 -7.58 20.43
CA TRP A 259 23.82 -7.26 20.35
C TRP A 259 23.46 -5.98 19.59
N TYR A 260 24.32 -4.97 19.67
CA TYR A 260 24.14 -3.68 19.02
C TYR A 260 24.02 -3.77 17.50
N PHE A 261 24.65 -4.76 16.88
CA PHE A 261 24.75 -4.91 15.43
C PHE A 261 23.63 -5.79 14.83
N PHE A 262 22.71 -6.28 15.66
CA PHE A 262 21.64 -7.18 15.26
C PHE A 262 20.28 -6.53 15.45
N CYS A 263 19.48 -6.50 14.37
CA CYS A 263 18.21 -5.79 14.33
C CYS A 263 17.23 -6.29 15.41
N TRP A 264 17.17 -7.61 15.65
CA TRP A 264 16.30 -8.19 16.68
C TRP A 264 16.73 -7.86 18.11
N LEU A 265 18.01 -7.58 18.35
CA LEU A 265 18.55 -7.30 19.68
C LEU A 265 18.67 -5.81 20.01
N SER A 266 18.88 -4.94 19.02
CA SER A 266 19.07 -3.49 19.20
C SER A 266 17.91 -2.64 18.67
N GLY A 267 17.17 -3.17 17.70
CA GLY A 267 16.19 -2.43 16.91
C GLY A 267 16.80 -1.50 15.84
N ASP A 268 18.11 -1.59 15.58
CA ASP A 268 18.91 -0.58 14.83
C ASP A 268 19.04 0.77 15.57
N HIS A 269 19.94 1.64 15.12
CA HIS A 269 20.28 2.96 15.63
C HIS A 269 19.05 3.87 15.83
N ILE A 270 18.08 3.78 14.91
CA ILE A 270 16.82 4.52 15.02
C ILE A 270 16.03 4.14 16.28
N CYS A 271 16.02 2.87 16.69
CA CYS A 271 15.40 2.43 17.94
C CYS A 271 16.34 2.54 19.16
N GLU A 272 17.64 2.21 19.04
CA GLU A 272 18.56 2.21 20.19
C GLU A 272 18.84 3.63 20.70
N GLN A 273 18.98 4.61 19.81
CA GLN A 273 19.44 5.96 20.19
C GLN A 273 18.46 7.07 19.79
N HIS A 274 18.07 7.12 18.50
CA HIS A 274 17.25 8.20 17.96
C HIS A 274 15.82 8.25 18.52
N ILE A 275 15.34 7.15 19.11
CA ILE A 275 14.08 7.10 19.87
C ILE A 275 13.92 8.27 20.84
N HIS A 276 14.99 8.74 21.51
CA HIS A 276 14.91 9.89 22.42
C HIS A 276 14.41 11.18 21.76
N ASN A 277 14.60 11.34 20.45
CA ASN A 277 14.25 12.55 19.71
C ASN A 277 12.91 12.39 18.99
N ILE A 278 12.63 11.19 18.47
CA ILE A 278 11.30 10.77 17.99
C ILE A 278 10.26 10.94 19.11
N ASP A 279 10.59 10.47 20.31
CA ASP A 279 9.78 10.59 21.54
C ASP A 279 9.46 12.04 21.92
N VAL A 280 10.45 12.94 21.86
CA VAL A 280 10.23 14.38 22.07
C VAL A 280 9.31 14.98 21.03
N CYS A 281 9.43 14.61 19.76
CA CYS A 281 8.53 15.12 18.72
C CYS A 281 7.09 14.59 18.89
N ASN A 282 6.92 13.30 19.21
CA ASN A 282 5.62 12.73 19.61
C ASN A 282 5.02 13.52 20.79
N TRP A 283 5.84 13.85 21.80
CA TRP A 283 5.42 14.61 22.99
C TRP A 283 5.12 16.10 22.67
N ILE A 284 5.89 16.77 21.80
CA ILE A 284 5.55 18.10 21.25
C ILE A 284 4.18 18.04 20.57
N LYS A 285 3.93 17.02 19.75
CA LYS A 285 2.70 16.88 18.95
C LYS A 285 1.49 16.37 19.73
N GLN A 286 1.71 15.77 20.89
CA GLN A 286 0.73 15.01 21.69
C GLN A 286 0.07 13.86 20.91
N ALA A 287 0.80 13.23 19.99
CA ALA A 287 0.31 12.15 19.14
C ALA A 287 1.46 11.25 18.66
N HIS A 288 1.12 10.12 18.03
CA HIS A 288 2.02 9.38 17.15
C HIS A 288 1.64 9.66 15.67
N PRO A 289 2.54 9.44 14.71
CA PRO A 289 2.22 9.56 13.29
C PRO A 289 1.25 8.48 12.81
N VAL A 290 0.62 8.72 11.66
CA VAL A 290 -0.30 7.80 10.97
C VAL A 290 0.34 7.07 9.80
N GLU A 291 1.50 7.53 9.32
CA GLU A 291 2.31 6.89 8.27
C GLU A 291 3.77 7.36 8.34
N ALA A 292 4.67 6.64 7.67
CA ALA A 292 6.04 7.08 7.41
C ALA A 292 6.57 6.57 6.06
N HIS A 293 7.45 7.34 5.44
CA HIS A 293 8.31 6.91 4.34
C HIS A 293 9.74 7.41 4.58
N GLY A 294 10.75 6.80 3.93
CA GLY A 294 12.13 7.22 4.14
C GLY A 294 13.16 6.37 3.42
N THR A 295 14.41 6.81 3.50
CA THR A 295 15.58 6.16 2.91
C THR A 295 16.63 5.82 3.98
N GLY A 296 17.51 4.87 3.70
CA GLY A 296 18.56 4.47 4.63
C GLY A 296 19.46 3.39 4.03
N GLY A 297 20.55 3.09 4.73
CA GLY A 297 21.48 2.05 4.31
C GLY A 297 22.70 1.91 5.19
N ARG A 298 23.71 1.19 4.71
CA ARG A 298 25.03 1.10 5.35
C ARG A 298 26.17 1.39 4.38
N GLN A 299 26.95 2.44 4.67
CA GLN A 299 28.13 2.83 3.90
C GLN A 299 29.46 2.52 4.62
N VAL A 300 29.45 2.44 5.95
CA VAL A 300 30.63 2.16 6.79
C VAL A 300 30.51 0.89 7.63
N ARG A 301 29.32 0.27 7.69
CA ARG A 301 29.07 -1.04 8.33
C ARG A 301 29.12 -2.23 7.36
N THR A 302 30.01 -2.20 6.37
CA THR A 302 30.06 -3.20 5.28
C THR A 302 30.75 -4.52 5.65
N GLY A 303 31.48 -4.57 6.77
CA GLY A 303 32.12 -5.79 7.29
C GLY A 303 31.16 -6.82 7.88
N LYS A 304 31.53 -8.11 7.82
CA LYS A 304 30.75 -9.25 8.34
C LYS A 304 30.55 -9.21 9.86
N GLU A 305 31.35 -8.42 10.55
CA GLU A 305 31.31 -8.18 12.00
C GLU A 305 30.20 -7.20 12.44
N TYR A 306 29.51 -6.53 11.52
CA TYR A 306 28.47 -5.53 11.83
C TYR A 306 27.03 -6.02 11.63
N GLY A 307 26.78 -7.33 11.59
CA GLY A 307 25.43 -7.88 11.57
C GLY A 307 24.54 -7.33 10.45
N ASN A 308 23.26 -7.06 10.75
CA ASN A 308 22.20 -6.75 9.77
C ASN A 308 21.47 -5.42 9.99
N ILE A 309 22.19 -4.38 10.44
CA ILE A 309 21.65 -3.04 10.70
C ILE A 309 22.22 -1.95 9.77
N PHE A 310 21.51 -0.85 9.56
CA PHE A 310 21.99 0.31 8.82
C PHE A 310 23.04 1.11 9.62
N ASP A 311 23.66 2.12 8.99
CA ASP A 311 24.39 3.18 9.69
C ASP A 311 23.78 4.57 9.49
N HIS A 312 22.70 4.66 8.70
CA HIS A 312 21.91 5.86 8.54
C HIS A 312 20.45 5.60 8.15
N HIS A 313 19.56 6.46 8.64
CA HIS A 313 18.14 6.55 8.28
C HIS A 313 17.76 8.02 8.12
N ASP A 314 16.93 8.33 7.14
CA ASP A 314 16.22 9.61 7.00
C ASP A 314 14.76 9.31 6.69
N VAL A 315 13.83 9.92 7.43
CA VAL A 315 12.42 9.51 7.49
C VAL A 315 11.52 10.72 7.58
N GLU A 316 10.52 10.82 6.71
CA GLU A 316 9.36 11.68 6.94
C GLU A 316 8.23 10.85 7.56
N PHE A 317 7.72 11.34 8.70
CA PHE A 317 6.52 10.84 9.35
C PHE A 317 5.37 11.85 9.19
N THR A 318 4.18 11.39 8.81
CA THR A 318 2.97 12.24 8.73
C THR A 318 2.08 12.00 9.94
N TYR A 319 1.55 13.08 10.54
CA TYR A 319 0.53 13.00 11.59
C TYR A 319 -0.88 13.24 11.03
N ALA A 320 -1.91 12.86 11.79
CA ALA A 320 -3.32 12.89 11.36
C ALA A 320 -3.85 14.28 10.93
N ASP A 321 -3.17 15.37 11.29
CA ASP A 321 -3.50 16.75 10.87
C ASP A 321 -2.65 17.25 9.69
N GLY A 322 -1.93 16.36 9.02
CA GLY A 322 -1.05 16.67 7.89
C GLY A 322 0.29 17.29 8.26
N SER A 323 0.55 17.56 9.55
CA SER A 323 1.88 18.01 10.00
C SER A 323 2.93 16.91 9.86
N LYS A 324 4.18 17.31 9.61
CA LYS A 324 5.29 16.39 9.29
C LYS A 324 6.37 16.37 10.36
N MET A 325 7.05 15.25 10.53
CA MET A 325 8.31 15.13 11.26
C MET A 325 9.39 14.57 10.34
N ILE A 326 10.45 15.35 10.10
CA ILE A 326 11.66 14.88 9.41
C ILE A 326 12.65 14.34 10.44
N SER A 327 13.13 13.12 10.24
CA SER A 327 13.83 12.33 11.25
C SER A 327 15.09 11.69 10.69
N GLN A 328 16.22 12.35 10.90
CA GLN A 328 17.53 11.93 10.41
C GLN A 328 18.38 11.36 11.54
N CYS A 329 19.02 10.21 11.34
CA CYS A 329 20.05 9.71 12.26
C CYS A 329 21.18 8.97 11.52
N ARG A 330 22.43 9.24 11.89
CA ARG A 330 23.62 8.78 11.14
C ARG A 330 24.80 8.49 12.07
N GLN A 331 25.61 7.47 11.77
CA GLN A 331 26.80 7.08 12.55
C GLN A 331 28.08 6.94 11.69
N ILE A 332 28.27 7.87 10.74
CA ILE A 332 29.41 7.90 9.81
C ILE A 332 30.53 8.83 10.34
N PRO A 333 31.81 8.38 10.42
CA PRO A 333 32.95 9.22 10.82
C PRO A 333 33.17 10.46 9.94
N GLY A 334 33.82 11.49 10.51
CA GLY A 334 34.22 12.70 9.77
C GLY A 334 33.09 13.62 9.30
N CYS A 335 31.84 13.27 9.61
CA CYS A 335 30.63 13.92 9.10
C CYS A 335 30.03 14.92 10.12
N TRP A 336 29.09 15.78 9.69
CA TRP A 336 28.46 16.80 10.55
C TRP A 336 27.77 16.20 11.77
N ARG A 337 27.82 16.86 12.94
CA ARG A 337 27.34 16.28 14.21
C ARG A 337 26.33 17.18 14.89
N TYR A 338 25.11 16.67 15.07
CA TYR A 338 24.02 17.35 15.75
C TYR A 338 23.15 16.34 16.50
N VAL A 339 22.72 16.70 17.71
CA VAL A 339 21.75 15.91 18.49
C VAL A 339 20.77 16.87 19.14
N GLY A 340 19.55 16.91 18.60
CA GLY A 340 18.54 17.89 18.96
C GLY A 340 17.23 17.71 18.21
N GLU A 341 16.28 18.58 18.55
CA GLU A 341 14.91 18.61 18.05
C GLU A 341 14.51 20.06 17.78
N GLU A 342 13.76 20.28 16.70
CA GLU A 342 13.26 21.59 16.30
C GLU A 342 11.80 21.45 15.87
N ALA A 343 11.00 22.48 16.10
CA ALA A 343 9.64 22.55 15.55
C ALA A 343 9.30 23.96 15.10
N THR A 344 8.54 24.05 14.01
CA THR A 344 8.07 25.29 13.39
C THR A 344 6.55 25.29 13.42
N GLY A 345 5.96 26.28 14.10
CA GLY A 345 4.52 26.52 14.15
C GLY A 345 4.12 27.81 13.44
N THR A 346 2.84 28.16 13.46
CA THR A 346 2.29 29.33 12.74
C THR A 346 2.72 30.70 13.26
N LYS A 347 3.34 30.79 14.46
CA LYS A 347 3.76 32.06 15.09
C LYS A 347 5.27 32.15 15.34
N GLY A 348 5.98 31.03 15.30
CA GLY A 348 7.39 30.94 15.71
C GLY A 348 7.98 29.55 15.58
N GLN A 349 9.19 29.38 16.11
CA GLN A 349 9.94 28.12 16.11
C GLN A 349 10.55 27.84 17.49
N VAL A 350 10.91 26.57 17.71
CA VAL A 350 11.59 26.10 18.93
C VAL A 350 12.81 25.27 18.55
N THR A 351 13.88 25.40 19.33
CA THR A 351 15.08 24.54 19.27
C THR A 351 15.36 23.94 20.64
N LEU A 352 15.39 22.61 20.68
CA LEU A 352 15.73 21.79 21.83
C LEU A 352 17.06 21.07 21.56
N THR A 353 17.91 21.05 22.58
CA THR A 353 19.04 20.14 22.64
C THR A 353 19.09 19.56 24.05
N GLY A 354 19.87 18.51 24.27
CA GLY A 354 20.14 18.01 25.63
C GLY A 354 20.75 19.04 26.60
N ARG A 355 21.04 20.27 26.15
CA ARG A 355 21.66 21.36 26.95
C ARG A 355 20.86 22.66 26.97
N THR A 356 19.93 22.89 26.05
CA THR A 356 19.25 24.18 25.81
C THR A 356 17.82 23.97 25.33
N ALA A 357 16.94 24.90 25.66
CA ALA A 357 15.61 25.02 25.07
C ALA A 357 15.32 26.50 24.83
N GLU A 358 14.82 26.84 23.64
CA GLU A 358 14.67 28.21 23.15
C GLU A 358 13.54 28.30 22.13
N ILE A 359 12.71 29.34 22.26
CA ILE A 359 11.55 29.66 21.41
C ILE A 359 11.77 31.05 20.80
N GLU A 360 11.65 31.15 19.48
CA GLU A 360 11.82 32.37 18.70
C GLU A 360 10.52 32.70 17.93
N MET A 361 10.14 33.97 17.89
CA MET A 361 8.85 34.42 17.34
C MET A 361 9.04 35.18 16.03
N PHE A 362 8.40 34.74 14.94
CA PHE A 362 8.66 35.25 13.58
C PHE A 362 8.33 36.74 13.38
N ALA A 363 7.42 37.29 14.18
CA ALA A 363 7.03 38.71 14.15
C ALA A 363 7.81 39.59 15.16
N GLY A 364 8.93 39.12 15.72
CA GLY A 364 9.73 39.89 16.69
C GLY A 364 9.09 40.03 18.08
N GLY A 365 8.15 39.14 18.43
CA GLY A 365 7.60 39.05 19.78
C GLY A 365 8.63 38.53 20.81
N GLU A 366 8.34 38.68 22.10
CA GLU A 366 9.23 38.17 23.16
C GLU A 366 9.31 36.63 23.12
N GLY A 367 10.43 36.11 22.62
CA GLY A 367 10.77 34.69 22.68
C GLY A 367 11.18 34.24 24.08
N TRP A 368 11.14 32.93 24.31
CA TRP A 368 11.53 32.30 25.58
C TRP A 368 12.86 31.57 25.46
N LYS A 369 13.64 31.53 26.54
CA LYS A 369 14.88 30.73 26.61
C LYS A 369 15.02 30.16 28.01
N TYR A 370 15.29 28.85 28.12
CA TYR A 370 15.49 28.20 29.41
C TYR A 370 16.69 28.79 30.15
N ARG A 371 16.42 29.57 31.19
CA ARG A 371 17.44 30.18 32.06
C ARG A 371 17.84 29.17 33.12
N ARG A 372 18.94 28.45 32.88
CA ARG A 372 19.56 27.56 33.88
C ARG A 372 19.69 28.25 35.25
N PRO A 373 19.49 27.53 36.37
CA PRO A 373 19.75 28.05 37.71
C PRO A 373 21.15 28.67 37.84
N ARG A 374 21.29 29.67 38.73
CA ARG A 374 22.57 30.37 38.94
C ARG A 374 23.67 29.39 39.37
N SER A 375 24.87 29.59 38.83
CA SER A 375 26.06 28.79 39.13
C SER A 375 26.29 28.64 40.64
N GLY A 376 26.20 27.41 41.14
CA GLY A 376 26.36 27.09 42.57
C GLY A 376 25.21 26.27 43.15
N GLN A 377 24.03 26.21 42.52
CA GLN A 377 23.04 25.19 42.83
C GLN A 377 23.29 23.92 42.00
N PRO A 378 23.28 22.72 42.61
CA PRO A 378 23.35 21.47 41.87
C PRO A 378 22.04 21.26 41.09
N GLN A 379 22.14 21.07 39.77
CA GLN A 379 21.02 20.55 38.99
C GLN A 379 21.08 19.03 39.04
N THR A 380 20.03 18.38 39.54
CA THR A 380 19.90 16.92 39.54
C THR A 380 20.00 16.40 38.10
N SER A 381 20.70 15.28 37.91
CA SER A 381 20.74 14.62 36.60
C SER A 381 19.33 14.18 36.21
N PRO A 382 18.86 14.35 34.96
CA PRO A 382 17.57 13.78 34.55
C PRO A 382 17.56 12.25 34.70
N TYR A 383 18.69 11.58 34.47
CA TYR A 383 18.90 10.15 34.75
C TYR A 383 18.87 9.77 36.24
N GLN A 384 19.01 10.74 37.15
CA GLN A 384 18.75 10.53 38.59
C GLN A 384 17.29 10.84 38.90
N THR A 385 16.73 11.87 38.27
CA THR A 385 15.35 12.35 38.49
C THR A 385 14.31 11.32 38.05
N GLU A 386 14.56 10.55 36.99
CA GLU A 386 13.70 9.41 36.58
C GLU A 386 13.61 8.34 37.68
N HIS A 387 14.76 8.00 38.30
CA HIS A 387 14.82 7.10 39.44
C HIS A 387 14.22 7.70 40.72
N ASP A 388 14.48 8.97 41.03
CA ASP A 388 13.94 9.65 42.22
C ASP A 388 12.40 9.67 42.18
N VAL A 389 11.81 9.99 41.02
CA VAL A 389 10.34 10.00 40.83
C VAL A 389 9.74 8.60 40.91
N LEU A 390 10.37 7.59 40.29
CA LEU A 390 9.89 6.20 40.36
C LEU A 390 9.90 5.68 41.82
N PHE A 391 11.00 5.88 42.55
CA PHE A 391 11.13 5.36 43.92
C PHE A 391 10.24 6.13 44.91
N ASP A 392 10.07 7.45 44.75
CA ASP A 392 9.05 8.23 45.44
C ASP A 392 7.63 7.68 45.16
N ALA A 393 7.32 7.32 43.91
CA ALA A 393 6.01 6.78 43.54
C ALA A 393 5.76 5.37 44.10
N ILE A 394 6.79 4.54 44.21
CA ILE A 394 6.73 3.23 44.87
C ILE A 394 6.43 3.40 46.37
N ARG A 395 7.13 4.34 47.03
CA ARG A 395 7.02 4.61 48.47
C ARG A 395 5.70 5.24 48.88
N ASN A 396 5.31 6.30 48.17
CA ASN A 396 4.15 7.13 48.51
C ASN A 396 2.89 6.75 47.71
N ASP A 397 2.88 5.55 47.12
CA ASP A 397 1.82 4.97 46.28
C ASP A 397 1.27 5.90 45.18
N LYS A 398 2.12 6.76 44.61
CA LYS A 398 1.70 7.70 43.56
C LYS A 398 1.44 6.95 42.25
N PRO A 399 0.47 7.35 41.42
CA PRO A 399 0.32 6.80 40.07
C PRO A 399 1.56 7.16 39.22
N HIS A 400 2.23 6.15 38.66
CA HIS A 400 3.41 6.33 37.81
C HIS A 400 3.60 5.07 36.94
N ASN A 401 3.26 5.18 35.65
CA ASN A 401 3.46 4.12 34.66
C ASN A 401 3.72 4.77 33.30
N GLU A 402 4.94 4.61 32.80
CA GLU A 402 5.48 5.27 31.61
C GLU A 402 5.60 4.31 30.40
N ALA A 403 5.24 3.04 30.59
CA ALA A 403 5.42 1.99 29.59
C ALA A 403 4.55 2.18 28.34
N GLU A 404 3.38 2.81 28.48
CA GLU A 404 2.47 3.05 27.36
C GLU A 404 3.06 4.02 26.32
N TYR A 405 3.43 5.24 26.73
CA TYR A 405 4.06 6.18 25.80
C TYR A 405 5.46 5.69 25.39
N GLY A 406 6.22 5.04 26.27
CA GLY A 406 7.48 4.40 25.91
C GLY A 406 7.33 3.34 24.81
N ALA A 407 6.23 2.58 24.82
CA ALA A 407 5.93 1.59 23.78
C ALA A 407 5.49 2.25 22.47
N LEU A 408 4.69 3.32 22.52
CA LEU A 408 4.27 4.08 21.32
C LEU A 408 5.44 4.84 20.67
N SER A 409 6.34 5.44 21.46
CA SER A 409 7.59 6.04 20.95
C SER A 409 8.56 4.98 20.41
N THR A 410 8.60 3.78 21.02
CA THR A 410 9.31 2.61 20.45
C THR A 410 8.70 2.19 19.11
N MET A 411 7.37 2.12 19.03
CA MET A 411 6.65 1.79 17.79
C MET A 411 6.91 2.80 16.68
N THR A 412 7.00 4.09 17.02
CA THR A 412 7.32 5.16 16.05
C THR A 412 8.73 4.96 15.46
N ALA A 413 9.72 4.60 16.28
CA ALA A 413 11.05 4.25 15.79
C ALA A 413 11.07 2.97 14.94
N ILE A 414 10.25 1.97 15.29
CA ILE A 414 10.06 0.73 14.51
C ILE A 414 9.41 1.02 13.15
N LEU A 415 8.39 1.89 13.09
CA LEU A 415 7.74 2.34 11.86
C LEU A 415 8.75 3.02 10.93
N GLY A 416 9.56 3.96 11.43
CA GLY A 416 10.61 4.59 10.62
C GLY A 416 11.67 3.61 10.12
N ARG A 417 12.04 2.61 10.94
CA ARG A 417 12.91 1.53 10.48
C ARG A 417 12.28 0.71 9.37
N LEU A 418 11.03 0.29 9.51
CA LEU A 418 10.32 -0.51 8.51
C LEU A 418 10.19 0.25 7.18
N ALA A 419 9.91 1.56 7.23
CA ALA A 419 9.89 2.42 6.05
C ALA A 419 11.26 2.42 5.34
N THR A 420 12.34 2.76 6.05
CA THR A 420 13.70 2.79 5.45
C THR A 420 14.23 1.44 5.01
N TYR A 421 13.87 0.34 5.69
CA TYR A 421 14.29 -1.02 5.31
C TYR A 421 13.61 -1.52 4.04
N SER A 422 12.35 -1.12 3.81
CA SER A 422 11.55 -1.53 2.65
C SER A 422 11.62 -0.56 1.48
N GLY A 423 11.93 0.72 1.73
CA GLY A 423 11.83 1.80 0.74
C GLY A 423 10.38 2.19 0.40
N GLN A 424 9.41 1.84 1.24
CA GLN A 424 7.98 2.03 0.99
C GLN A 424 7.34 3.01 1.98
N LEU A 425 6.23 3.62 1.56
CA LEU A 425 5.26 4.23 2.47
C LEU A 425 4.60 3.11 3.30
N ILE A 426 4.55 3.28 4.62
CA ILE A 426 3.94 2.35 5.55
C ILE A 426 3.02 3.12 6.50
N SER A 427 1.76 2.70 6.61
CA SER A 427 0.83 3.24 7.60
C SER A 427 1.13 2.73 9.02
N TRP A 428 0.72 3.50 10.02
CA TRP A 428 0.83 3.12 11.43
C TRP A 428 0.17 1.77 11.70
N ASP A 429 -1.03 1.54 11.14
CA ASP A 429 -1.79 0.32 11.36
C ASP A 429 -1.15 -0.90 10.70
N GLU A 430 -0.56 -0.77 9.51
CA GLU A 430 0.25 -1.85 8.90
C GLU A 430 1.49 -2.18 9.73
N ALA A 431 2.15 -1.17 10.31
CA ALA A 431 3.32 -1.38 11.14
C ALA A 431 2.96 -1.99 12.50
N PHE A 432 1.91 -1.50 13.16
CA PHE A 432 1.50 -1.92 14.50
C PHE A 432 0.88 -3.32 14.52
N ASN A 433 0.08 -3.65 13.50
CA ASN A 433 -0.51 -4.99 13.33
C ASN A 433 0.44 -5.97 12.61
N SER A 434 1.69 -5.58 12.35
CA SER A 434 2.68 -6.45 11.72
C SER A 434 3.03 -7.66 12.59
N ASP A 435 3.02 -8.84 11.98
CA ASP A 435 3.51 -10.09 12.57
C ASP A 435 4.95 -10.42 12.16
N VAL A 436 5.74 -9.41 11.77
CA VAL A 436 7.21 -9.53 11.67
C VAL A 436 7.77 -9.67 13.09
N GLN A 437 7.83 -10.90 13.61
CA GLN A 437 8.56 -11.19 14.84
C GLN A 437 10.05 -11.39 14.51
N LEU A 438 10.87 -10.45 14.98
CA LEU A 438 12.34 -10.50 14.92
C LEU A 438 12.91 -11.20 16.17
N THR A 439 12.23 -11.03 17.31
CA THR A 439 12.61 -11.53 18.63
C THR A 439 12.48 -13.05 18.78
N VAL A 440 13.26 -13.60 19.72
CA VAL A 440 13.11 -14.96 20.24
C VAL A 440 13.12 -14.91 21.76
N ASP A 441 12.19 -15.63 22.38
CA ASP A 441 12.11 -15.81 23.83
C ASP A 441 13.11 -16.90 24.25
N ALA A 442 14.39 -16.63 24.03
CA ALA A 442 15.46 -17.58 24.27
C ALA A 442 15.82 -17.66 25.75
N GLU A 443 15.93 -18.89 26.26
CA GLU A 443 16.27 -19.21 27.65
C GLU A 443 17.55 -20.07 27.74
N SER A 444 18.04 -20.59 26.61
CA SER A 444 19.19 -21.50 26.50
C SER A 444 20.16 -21.07 25.39
N TRP A 445 21.45 -21.31 25.59
CA TRP A 445 22.47 -21.09 24.54
C TRP A 445 22.39 -22.06 23.35
N GLY A 446 21.50 -23.06 23.43
CA GLY A 446 21.11 -23.94 22.33
C GLY A 446 19.90 -23.46 21.51
N ASP A 447 19.26 -22.35 21.91
CA ASP A 447 18.17 -21.76 21.13
C ASP A 447 18.73 -21.03 19.90
N GLU A 448 17.94 -20.95 18.82
CA GLU A 448 18.40 -20.41 17.53
C GLU A 448 17.89 -18.97 17.28
N PRO A 449 18.76 -18.00 16.93
CA PRO A 449 18.33 -16.64 16.62
C PRO A 449 17.71 -16.58 15.21
N ARG A 450 16.63 -15.80 15.03
CA ARG A 450 15.96 -15.65 13.73
C ARG A 450 16.82 -15.06 12.61
N ALA A 451 17.83 -14.28 12.97
CA ALA A 451 18.83 -13.83 12.01
C ALA A 451 19.94 -14.88 11.95
N LEU A 452 20.12 -15.55 10.81
CA LEU A 452 21.22 -16.49 10.58
C LEU A 452 22.18 -15.95 9.51
N PRO A 453 23.47 -16.30 9.56
CA PRO A 453 24.42 -15.97 8.51
C PRO A 453 24.38 -16.98 7.36
N ASP A 454 24.87 -16.57 6.19
CA ASP A 454 25.17 -17.46 5.07
C ASP A 454 26.45 -18.30 5.32
N GLU A 455 26.77 -19.18 4.37
CA GLU A 455 27.99 -19.99 4.36
C GLU A 455 29.29 -19.16 4.44
N ASN A 456 29.23 -17.87 4.06
CA ASN A 456 30.35 -16.93 4.11
C ASN A 456 30.42 -16.15 5.42
N GLY A 457 29.43 -16.24 6.30
CA GLY A 457 29.30 -15.43 7.52
C GLY A 457 28.71 -14.02 7.31
N ALA A 458 28.18 -13.70 6.15
CA ALA A 458 27.38 -12.50 5.94
C ALA A 458 25.94 -12.72 6.44
N TYR A 459 25.30 -11.69 7.00
CA TYR A 459 23.86 -11.74 7.32
C TYR A 459 23.08 -11.06 6.19
N ALA A 460 21.81 -11.45 6.01
CA ALA A 460 20.90 -10.71 5.15
C ALA A 460 20.75 -9.27 5.66
N ILE A 461 21.21 -8.31 4.85
CA ILE A 461 21.09 -6.87 5.10
C ILE A 461 19.80 -6.39 4.39
N PRO A 462 18.98 -5.51 5.01
CA PRO A 462 17.85 -4.91 4.32
C PRO A 462 18.28 -4.12 3.08
N VAL A 463 17.50 -4.20 2.03
CA VAL A 463 17.68 -3.50 0.76
C VAL A 463 16.36 -2.82 0.40
N PRO A 464 16.30 -1.48 0.38
CA PRO A 464 15.11 -0.74 -0.04
C PRO A 464 14.66 -1.18 -1.44
N GLY A 465 13.36 -1.27 -1.67
CA GLY A 465 12.76 -1.78 -2.91
C GLY A 465 12.76 -3.31 -3.07
N ILE A 466 13.53 -4.06 -2.26
CA ILE A 466 13.68 -5.52 -2.38
C ILE A 466 13.27 -6.28 -1.11
N THR A 467 13.43 -5.69 0.08
CA THR A 467 13.18 -6.40 1.35
C THR A 467 11.68 -6.47 1.67
N GLU A 468 11.08 -7.61 1.33
CA GLU A 468 9.66 -7.90 1.49
C GLU A 468 9.15 -7.78 2.93
N ARG A 469 7.89 -7.37 3.05
CA ARG A 469 7.13 -7.31 4.31
C ARG A 469 6.75 -8.70 4.81
N ARG A 470 7.66 -9.45 5.46
CA ARG A 470 7.34 -10.74 6.11
C ARG A 470 6.53 -10.62 7.42
N SER A 471 5.44 -9.85 7.39
CA SER A 471 4.31 -10.12 8.28
C SER A 471 3.73 -11.48 7.89
N ARG A 472 3.38 -12.33 8.85
CA ARG A 472 2.45 -13.43 8.56
C ARG A 472 1.17 -12.80 8.00
N SER A 473 0.79 -13.17 6.78
CA SER A 473 -0.44 -12.67 6.16
C SER A 473 -1.65 -13.42 6.72
N GLY A 474 -2.03 -13.09 7.96
CA GLY A 474 -3.34 -13.48 8.47
C GLY A 474 -4.44 -12.83 7.62
N PHE A 475 -5.50 -13.58 7.34
CA PHE A 475 -6.56 -13.11 6.46
C PHE A 475 -7.32 -11.91 7.05
N LYS A 476 -7.66 -10.93 6.19
CA LYS A 476 -8.42 -9.72 6.55
C LYS A 476 -9.86 -9.99 6.97
N LEU A 477 -10.44 -11.08 6.48
CA LEU A 477 -11.72 -11.62 6.91
C LEU A 477 -11.44 -12.93 7.64
N LYS A 478 -12.22 -13.23 8.69
CA LYS A 478 -12.09 -14.47 9.45
C LYS A 478 -12.69 -15.64 8.67
N TYR A 479 -11.96 -16.15 7.67
CA TYR A 479 -12.35 -17.35 6.94
C TYR A 479 -12.34 -18.57 7.88
N ALA A 480 -13.42 -19.36 7.85
CA ALA A 480 -13.61 -20.53 8.69
C ALA A 480 -13.68 -21.81 7.82
N PRO A 481 -12.55 -22.53 7.65
CA PRO A 481 -12.54 -23.87 7.07
C PRO A 481 -13.15 -24.91 8.01
N HIS A 482 -13.42 -26.11 7.46
CA HIS A 482 -14.06 -27.21 8.18
C HIS A 482 -13.23 -28.52 8.13
N PHE A 483 -13.56 -29.46 9.01
CA PHE A 483 -12.88 -30.77 9.05
C PHE A 483 -13.02 -31.53 7.74
N GLY A 484 -11.93 -32.20 7.33
CA GLY A 484 -11.85 -32.91 6.05
C GLY A 484 -11.30 -32.06 4.88
N MET A 485 -11.22 -30.74 5.04
CA MET A 485 -10.67 -29.80 4.04
C MET A 485 -9.12 -29.81 3.98
N PHE A 486 -8.44 -30.20 5.07
CA PHE A 486 -6.97 -30.28 5.16
C PHE A 486 -6.46 -31.66 5.60
N LYS A 487 -7.21 -32.72 5.29
CA LYS A 487 -6.99 -34.10 5.77
C LYS A 487 -5.78 -34.80 5.14
N HIS A 488 -5.32 -34.34 3.96
CA HIS A 488 -4.13 -34.87 3.29
C HIS A 488 -2.86 -34.18 3.78
N SER A 489 -2.94 -32.87 4.05
CA SER A 489 -1.84 -32.02 4.50
C SER A 489 -1.52 -32.19 5.99
N ALA A 490 -2.56 -32.21 6.84
CA ALA A 490 -2.42 -32.34 8.29
C ALA A 490 -2.69 -33.77 8.82
N GLY A 491 -3.20 -34.66 7.95
CA GLY A 491 -3.62 -36.00 8.32
C GLY A 491 -5.04 -36.07 8.88
N GLY A 492 -5.44 -37.29 9.27
CA GLY A 492 -6.81 -37.61 9.64
C GLY A 492 -7.29 -37.13 11.02
N ASP A 493 -6.42 -36.63 11.91
CA ASP A 493 -6.87 -36.04 13.17
C ASP A 493 -7.21 -34.55 13.03
N GLU A 494 -8.24 -34.18 13.77
CA GLU A 494 -8.93 -32.91 13.72
C GLU A 494 -8.18 -31.82 14.50
N LEU A 495 -7.42 -32.19 15.53
CA LEU A 495 -6.57 -31.24 16.27
C LEU A 495 -5.33 -30.86 15.47
N ASP A 496 -4.85 -31.75 14.60
CA ASP A 496 -3.73 -31.49 13.70
C ASP A 496 -4.20 -30.65 12.50
N GLN A 497 -5.40 -30.89 11.96
CA GLN A 497 -6.04 -30.00 10.96
C GLN A 497 -6.23 -28.56 11.49
N LEU A 498 -6.65 -28.40 12.75
CA LEU A 498 -6.73 -27.09 13.41
C LEU A 498 -5.36 -26.40 13.55
N GLN A 499 -4.32 -27.15 13.92
CA GLN A 499 -2.96 -26.63 14.00
C GLN A 499 -2.48 -26.13 12.63
N PHE A 500 -2.63 -26.97 11.61
CA PHE A 500 -2.22 -26.67 10.25
C PHE A 500 -2.92 -25.42 9.70
N ALA A 501 -4.24 -25.30 9.88
CA ALA A 501 -4.97 -24.14 9.39
C ALA A 501 -4.56 -22.83 10.08
N TYR A 502 -4.35 -22.86 11.41
CA TYR A 502 -3.75 -21.75 12.14
C TYR A 502 -2.36 -21.38 11.61
N ASP A 503 -1.50 -22.38 11.36
CA ASP A 503 -0.16 -22.16 10.81
C ASP A 503 -0.18 -21.62 9.37
N GLN A 504 -1.29 -21.81 8.63
CA GLN A 504 -1.56 -21.21 7.31
C GLN A 504 -2.22 -19.82 7.38
N GLY A 505 -2.65 -19.36 8.57
CA GLY A 505 -3.21 -18.02 8.80
C GLY A 505 -4.73 -17.95 9.03
N PHE A 506 -5.43 -19.08 9.13
CA PHE A 506 -6.86 -19.11 9.48
C PHE A 506 -7.07 -18.88 10.98
N MET A 507 -7.86 -17.85 11.32
CA MET A 507 -8.17 -17.49 12.73
C MET A 507 -9.60 -17.89 13.15
N ALA A 508 -10.30 -18.66 12.33
CA ALA A 508 -11.63 -19.19 12.63
C ALA A 508 -11.79 -20.64 12.13
N TRP A 509 -12.87 -21.31 12.57
CA TRP A 509 -13.22 -22.67 12.16
C TRP A 509 -14.73 -22.88 12.22
N GLU A 510 -15.28 -23.75 11.36
CA GLU A 510 -16.70 -24.14 11.42
C GLU A 510 -16.91 -25.66 11.36
N ASP A 511 -18.01 -26.13 11.96
CA ASP A 511 -18.34 -27.55 11.97
C ASP A 511 -19.85 -27.80 12.15
N ASN A 512 -20.56 -27.89 11.03
CA ASN A 512 -21.96 -28.30 11.01
C ASN A 512 -22.20 -29.72 11.57
N GLY A 513 -21.16 -30.55 11.71
CA GLY A 513 -21.21 -31.88 12.34
C GLY A 513 -20.94 -31.90 13.85
N MET A 514 -20.53 -30.79 14.48
CA MET A 514 -20.00 -30.72 15.85
C MET A 514 -20.86 -31.46 16.89
N LYS A 515 -22.19 -31.28 16.82
CA LYS A 515 -23.17 -31.87 17.73
C LYS A 515 -23.20 -33.41 17.72
N ALA A 516 -22.79 -34.05 16.63
CA ALA A 516 -22.71 -35.50 16.51
C ALA A 516 -21.45 -36.11 17.13
N ARG A 517 -20.45 -35.28 17.49
CA ARG A 517 -19.17 -35.72 18.04
C ARG A 517 -19.29 -36.17 19.50
N PRO A 518 -18.51 -37.16 19.95
CA PRO A 518 -18.37 -37.45 21.38
C PRO A 518 -17.93 -36.20 22.14
N VAL A 519 -18.55 -35.94 23.30
CA VAL A 519 -18.33 -34.74 24.14
C VAL A 519 -16.83 -34.43 24.32
N ARG A 520 -16.02 -35.46 24.61
CA ARG A 520 -14.56 -35.34 24.77
C ARG A 520 -13.82 -34.75 23.57
N LYS A 521 -14.25 -35.05 22.33
CA LYS A 521 -13.63 -34.49 21.13
C LYS A 521 -14.10 -33.04 20.89
N GLN A 522 -15.33 -32.68 21.31
CA GLN A 522 -15.77 -31.27 21.35
C GLN A 522 -14.86 -30.47 22.31
N GLU A 523 -14.64 -30.98 23.52
CA GLU A 523 -13.77 -30.36 24.54
C GLU A 523 -12.30 -30.25 24.09
N GLN A 524 -11.78 -31.27 23.41
CA GLN A 524 -10.43 -31.24 22.82
C GLN A 524 -10.28 -30.20 21.70
N ILE A 525 -11.30 -30.07 20.83
CA ILE A 525 -11.33 -29.05 19.77
C ILE A 525 -11.35 -27.64 20.39
N ALA A 526 -12.20 -27.41 21.39
CA ALA A 526 -12.29 -26.15 22.11
C ALA A 526 -10.94 -25.74 22.73
N ALA A 527 -10.35 -26.61 23.56
CA ALA A 527 -9.06 -26.33 24.21
C ALA A 527 -7.90 -26.16 23.22
N LYS A 528 -7.99 -26.75 22.03
CA LYS A 528 -7.03 -26.53 20.93
C LYS A 528 -7.22 -25.16 20.28
N MET A 529 -8.46 -24.75 20.00
CA MET A 529 -8.77 -23.44 19.43
C MET A 529 -8.48 -22.30 20.39
N ASP A 530 -8.86 -22.42 21.67
CA ASP A 530 -8.53 -21.45 22.73
C ASP A 530 -7.01 -21.23 22.84
N LYS A 531 -6.22 -22.30 22.77
CA LYS A 531 -4.75 -22.24 22.79
C LYS A 531 -4.15 -21.56 21.56
N LEU A 532 -4.84 -21.58 20.42
CA LEU A 532 -4.43 -20.95 19.16
C LEU A 532 -5.06 -19.55 18.97
N GLY A 533 -6.00 -19.14 19.83
CA GLY A 533 -6.77 -17.90 19.66
C GLY A 533 -7.74 -17.93 18.48
N MET A 534 -8.21 -19.10 18.06
CA MET A 534 -9.16 -19.26 16.95
C MET A 534 -10.61 -19.12 17.43
N GLU A 535 -11.45 -18.42 16.65
CA GLU A 535 -12.88 -18.28 16.92
C GLU A 535 -13.72 -19.40 16.29
N MET A 536 -14.74 -19.88 17.00
CA MET A 536 -15.68 -20.88 16.47
C MET A 536 -16.87 -20.19 15.77
N GLY A 537 -17.04 -20.52 14.49
CA GLY A 537 -18.12 -20.06 13.61
C GLY A 537 -19.45 -20.76 13.89
N VAL A 538 -20.09 -21.27 12.84
CA VAL A 538 -21.36 -21.99 12.97
C VAL A 538 -21.21 -23.44 13.43
N ILE A 539 -22.18 -23.88 14.23
CA ILE A 539 -22.56 -25.28 14.35
C ILE A 539 -24.04 -25.46 13.97
N SER A 540 -24.44 -26.62 13.45
CA SER A 540 -25.83 -26.83 13.04
C SER A 540 -26.76 -27.08 14.23
N ALA A 541 -27.82 -26.28 14.38
CA ALA A 541 -28.84 -26.48 15.42
C ALA A 541 -29.88 -27.55 15.04
N THR A 542 -30.11 -27.72 13.74
CA THR A 542 -31.21 -28.47 13.14
C THR A 542 -30.69 -29.67 12.33
N ARG A 543 -31.56 -30.56 11.81
CA ARG A 543 -31.13 -31.79 11.10
C ARG A 543 -30.76 -31.57 9.61
N GLY A 544 -30.21 -30.41 9.27
CA GLY A 544 -29.71 -30.09 7.93
C GLY A 544 -30.79 -29.99 6.83
N ALA A 545 -30.37 -29.66 5.61
CA ALA A 545 -31.27 -29.43 4.46
C ALA A 545 -32.12 -30.65 4.02
N LYS A 546 -31.85 -31.85 4.55
CA LYS A 546 -32.57 -33.10 4.21
C LYS A 546 -33.62 -33.52 5.26
N ALA A 547 -33.82 -32.73 6.33
CA ALA A 547 -34.88 -32.96 7.31
C ALA A 547 -36.26 -32.61 6.75
N LYS A 548 -37.27 -33.42 7.10
CA LYS A 548 -38.71 -33.18 6.79
C LYS A 548 -39.44 -32.36 7.87
N VAL A 549 -38.68 -31.76 8.78
CA VAL A 549 -39.21 -30.96 9.89
C VAL A 549 -39.14 -29.50 9.45
N SER A 550 -40.24 -28.75 9.59
CA SER A 550 -40.38 -27.40 9.03
C SER A 550 -40.99 -26.42 10.02
N PHE A 551 -40.46 -25.19 10.02
CA PHE A 551 -40.94 -24.06 10.81
C PHE A 551 -42.24 -23.47 10.22
N ALA A 552 -42.59 -23.81 8.98
CA ALA A 552 -43.81 -23.37 8.31
C ALA A 552 -45.09 -24.06 8.83
N GLY A 553 -44.96 -25.27 9.40
CA GLY A 553 -46.08 -26.10 9.82
C GLY A 553 -46.76 -25.67 11.12
N ASP A 554 -48.00 -26.13 11.32
CA ASP A 554 -48.78 -25.94 12.54
C ASP A 554 -48.78 -27.17 13.48
N ASP A 555 -48.23 -28.31 13.06
CA ASP A 555 -48.15 -29.52 13.88
C ASP A 555 -47.33 -29.30 15.17
N ALA A 556 -47.99 -29.50 16.31
CA ALA A 556 -47.41 -29.22 17.62
C ALA A 556 -46.26 -30.15 18.01
N ALA A 557 -46.22 -31.40 17.49
CA ALA A 557 -45.14 -32.34 17.80
C ALA A 557 -43.86 -32.00 17.02
N ALA A 558 -43.98 -31.70 15.72
CA ALA A 558 -42.87 -31.24 14.89
C ALA A 558 -42.29 -29.90 15.40
N ARG A 559 -43.15 -28.96 15.81
CA ARG A 559 -42.72 -27.69 16.42
C ARG A 559 -41.99 -27.88 17.75
N GLN A 560 -42.36 -28.88 18.55
CA GLN A 560 -41.62 -29.20 19.77
C GLN A 560 -40.29 -29.90 19.46
N GLU A 561 -40.24 -30.82 18.48
CA GLU A 561 -38.97 -31.44 18.05
C GLU A 561 -37.93 -30.41 17.57
N ILE A 562 -38.37 -29.31 16.93
CA ILE A 562 -37.50 -28.16 16.59
C ILE A 562 -36.89 -27.53 17.85
N LEU A 563 -37.70 -27.18 18.84
CA LEU A 563 -37.25 -26.50 20.06
C LEU A 563 -36.35 -27.41 20.91
N ASP A 564 -36.69 -28.70 21.01
CA ASP A 564 -35.87 -29.72 21.67
C ASP A 564 -34.52 -29.90 20.95
N ALA A 565 -34.51 -29.85 19.61
CA ALA A 565 -33.28 -29.93 18.83
C ALA A 565 -32.37 -28.70 19.06
N ILE A 566 -32.94 -27.50 19.07
CA ILE A 566 -32.19 -26.24 19.34
C ILE A 566 -31.66 -26.25 20.78
N SER A 567 -32.50 -26.56 21.77
CA SER A 567 -32.09 -26.69 23.17
C SER A 567 -30.98 -27.73 23.36
N GLY A 568 -31.04 -28.86 22.64
CA GLY A 568 -29.99 -29.88 22.65
C GLY A 568 -28.72 -29.51 21.87
N ALA A 569 -28.71 -28.43 21.09
CA ALA A 569 -27.53 -27.91 20.38
C ALA A 569 -26.77 -26.84 21.19
N VAL A 570 -27.49 -26.04 22.00
CA VAL A 570 -26.92 -25.06 22.94
C VAL A 570 -25.77 -25.63 23.78
N GLU A 571 -25.94 -26.85 24.30
CA GLU A 571 -24.94 -27.51 25.15
C GLU A 571 -23.68 -27.94 24.39
N SER A 572 -23.72 -28.10 23.07
CA SER A 572 -22.51 -28.25 22.25
C SER A 572 -21.89 -26.89 21.91
N ALA A 573 -22.70 -25.88 21.57
CA ALA A 573 -22.20 -24.53 21.29
C ALA A 573 -21.36 -23.97 22.46
N LYS A 574 -21.86 -24.10 23.69
CA LYS A 574 -21.15 -23.73 24.92
C LYS A 574 -19.81 -24.43 25.10
N ARG A 575 -19.70 -25.73 24.75
CA ARG A 575 -18.46 -26.51 24.92
C ARG A 575 -17.36 -26.09 23.96
N VAL A 576 -17.71 -25.54 22.80
CA VAL A 576 -16.76 -25.11 21.76
C VAL A 576 -16.71 -23.60 21.56
N ASN A 577 -17.26 -22.83 22.52
CA ASN A 577 -17.30 -21.37 22.50
C ASN A 577 -17.88 -20.76 21.19
N ALA A 578 -18.82 -21.48 20.55
CA ALA A 578 -19.48 -21.01 19.33
C ALA A 578 -20.44 -19.86 19.65
N THR A 579 -20.44 -18.82 18.81
CA THR A 579 -21.45 -17.74 18.90
C THR A 579 -22.65 -17.99 17.98
N TRP A 580 -22.45 -18.66 16.84
CA TRP A 580 -23.46 -18.81 15.79
C TRP A 580 -24.00 -20.24 15.66
N MET A 581 -25.27 -20.34 15.27
CA MET A 581 -25.98 -21.61 15.11
C MET A 581 -26.83 -21.63 13.84
N THR A 582 -26.51 -22.50 12.88
CA THR A 582 -27.26 -22.57 11.60
C THR A 582 -28.62 -23.22 11.79
N VAL A 583 -29.67 -22.53 11.33
CA VAL A 583 -31.08 -22.95 11.40
C VAL A 583 -31.68 -22.95 9.99
N ILE A 584 -31.94 -24.15 9.47
CA ILE A 584 -32.64 -24.35 8.20
C ILE A 584 -34.14 -24.49 8.48
N LEU A 585 -34.95 -23.64 7.87
CA LEU A 585 -36.38 -23.53 8.18
C LEU A 585 -37.27 -24.64 7.61
N GLY A 586 -36.72 -25.51 6.76
CA GLY A 586 -37.41 -26.70 6.23
C GLY A 586 -38.18 -26.46 4.93
N ASP A 587 -39.09 -27.39 4.61
CA ASP A 587 -39.89 -27.41 3.39
C ASP A 587 -41.19 -26.58 3.54
N VAL A 588 -41.77 -26.09 2.44
CA VAL A 588 -43.12 -25.50 2.45
C VAL A 588 -44.19 -26.57 2.78
N ASP A 589 -45.22 -26.22 3.57
CA ASP A 589 -46.40 -27.09 3.71
C ASP A 589 -47.42 -26.79 2.60
N PRO A 590 -47.68 -27.72 1.65
CA PRO A 590 -48.63 -27.51 0.56
C PRO A 590 -50.10 -27.40 1.00
N LYS A 591 -50.42 -27.58 2.29
CA LYS A 591 -51.77 -27.40 2.86
C LYS A 591 -52.04 -25.99 3.36
N LEU A 592 -51.01 -25.18 3.60
CA LEU A 592 -51.11 -23.87 4.24
C LEU A 592 -50.74 -22.74 3.26
N PRO A 593 -51.51 -21.64 3.18
CA PRO A 593 -51.08 -20.44 2.46
C PRO A 593 -49.78 -19.86 3.05
N MET A 594 -48.95 -19.25 2.20
CA MET A 594 -47.61 -18.77 2.57
C MET A 594 -47.64 -17.79 3.76
N ASP A 595 -48.65 -16.94 3.87
CA ASP A 595 -48.78 -15.97 4.97
C ASP A 595 -48.86 -16.66 6.35
N TYR A 596 -49.60 -17.78 6.43
CA TYR A 596 -49.69 -18.59 7.64
C TYR A 596 -48.40 -19.37 7.91
N GLN A 597 -47.71 -19.83 6.86
CA GLN A 597 -46.39 -20.46 6.99
C GLN A 597 -45.36 -19.48 7.57
N THR A 598 -45.35 -18.23 7.09
CA THR A 598 -44.49 -17.16 7.60
C THR A 598 -44.85 -16.77 9.03
N ALA A 599 -46.14 -16.65 9.36
CA ALA A 599 -46.59 -16.39 10.73
C ALA A 599 -46.21 -17.52 11.72
N ASN A 600 -46.34 -18.79 11.29
CA ASN A 600 -45.89 -19.95 12.06
C ASN A 600 -44.38 -19.90 12.34
N CYS A 601 -43.59 -19.61 11.31
CA CYS A 601 -42.14 -19.50 11.39
C CYS A 601 -41.70 -18.41 12.37
N ILE A 602 -42.28 -17.21 12.30
CA ILE A 602 -41.94 -16.08 13.17
C ILE A 602 -42.28 -16.37 14.64
N GLU A 603 -43.40 -17.03 14.94
CA GLU A 603 -43.73 -17.45 16.32
C GLU A 603 -42.70 -18.46 16.86
N LEU A 604 -42.35 -19.45 16.06
CA LEU A 604 -41.45 -20.52 16.50
C LEU A 604 -40.01 -20.02 16.66
N LEU A 605 -39.57 -19.12 15.77
CA LEU A 605 -38.27 -18.46 15.89
C LEU A 605 -38.17 -17.58 17.13
N ARG A 606 -39.22 -16.82 17.50
CA ARG A 606 -39.23 -16.06 18.76
C ARG A 606 -39.07 -16.98 19.98
N ARG A 607 -39.77 -18.12 20.01
CA ARG A 607 -39.64 -19.14 21.06
C ARG A 607 -38.27 -19.80 21.08
N ALA A 608 -37.61 -19.93 19.92
CA ALA A 608 -36.24 -20.40 19.85
C ALA A 608 -35.24 -19.33 20.34
N CYS A 609 -35.48 -18.03 20.10
CA CYS A 609 -34.70 -16.93 20.67
C CYS A 609 -34.70 -16.96 22.20
N ASP A 610 -35.85 -17.25 22.81
CA ASP A 610 -35.99 -17.42 24.27
C ASP A 610 -35.13 -18.57 24.85
N ILE A 611 -34.66 -19.51 24.01
CA ILE A 611 -33.75 -20.61 24.38
C ILE A 611 -32.27 -20.21 24.19
N VAL A 612 -31.94 -19.42 23.16
CA VAL A 612 -30.54 -19.10 22.79
C VAL A 612 -30.00 -17.80 23.40
N GLU A 613 -30.82 -16.77 23.57
CA GLU A 613 -30.39 -15.47 24.15
C GLU A 613 -29.79 -15.59 25.57
N PRO A 614 -30.32 -16.41 26.51
CA PRO A 614 -29.74 -16.59 27.84
C PRO A 614 -28.31 -17.14 27.85
N HIS A 615 -27.78 -17.50 26.68
CA HIS A 615 -26.47 -18.10 26.47
C HIS A 615 -25.60 -17.32 25.48
N GLY A 616 -26.05 -16.15 25.01
CA GLY A 616 -25.31 -15.30 24.07
C GLY A 616 -25.28 -15.83 22.62
N LEU A 617 -26.09 -16.84 22.31
CA LEU A 617 -26.05 -17.56 21.03
C LEU A 617 -26.97 -16.91 19.99
N VAL A 618 -26.51 -16.85 18.74
CA VAL A 618 -27.23 -16.27 17.60
C VAL A 618 -27.62 -17.36 16.60
N MET A 619 -28.92 -17.52 16.36
CA MET A 619 -29.41 -18.34 15.24
C MET A 619 -29.23 -17.58 13.94
N VAL A 620 -28.60 -18.22 12.96
CA VAL A 620 -28.44 -17.69 11.60
C VAL A 620 -29.28 -18.49 10.62
N LEU A 621 -30.17 -17.81 9.91
CA LEU A 621 -31.19 -18.37 9.02
C LEU A 621 -30.67 -18.42 7.59
N GLU A 622 -30.60 -19.62 7.03
CA GLU A 622 -29.98 -19.89 5.72
C GLU A 622 -31.04 -19.94 4.59
N PRO A 623 -31.02 -18.99 3.61
CA PRO A 623 -31.87 -19.05 2.43
C PRO A 623 -31.25 -19.99 1.39
N LEU A 624 -31.86 -21.16 1.24
CA LEU A 624 -31.39 -22.23 0.35
C LEU A 624 -31.98 -22.07 -1.06
N ASN A 625 -31.17 -22.18 -2.11
CA ASN A 625 -31.69 -22.02 -3.47
C ASN A 625 -32.73 -23.11 -3.82
N HIS A 626 -33.85 -22.67 -4.40
CA HIS A 626 -34.93 -23.59 -4.80
C HIS A 626 -34.85 -24.04 -6.27
N LEU A 627 -33.99 -23.40 -7.06
CA LEU A 627 -33.91 -23.59 -8.52
C LEU A 627 -33.10 -24.84 -8.91
N THR A 628 -32.04 -25.18 -8.19
CA THR A 628 -31.11 -26.26 -8.55
C THR A 628 -30.89 -27.27 -7.43
N ASN A 629 -30.60 -26.83 -6.20
CA ASN A 629 -30.14 -27.72 -5.13
C ASN A 629 -31.26 -28.13 -4.15
N HIS A 630 -32.16 -27.20 -3.77
CA HIS A 630 -33.15 -27.43 -2.71
C HIS A 630 -34.59 -27.04 -3.08
N PRO A 631 -35.18 -27.65 -4.14
CA PRO A 631 -36.55 -27.37 -4.54
C PRO A 631 -37.55 -27.65 -3.41
N GLY A 632 -38.44 -26.69 -3.14
CA GLY A 632 -39.49 -26.80 -2.13
C GLY A 632 -39.12 -26.26 -0.73
N LYS A 633 -37.95 -25.64 -0.55
CA LYS A 633 -37.63 -24.96 0.73
C LYS A 633 -38.48 -23.73 0.99
N PHE A 634 -38.85 -23.55 2.25
CA PHE A 634 -39.61 -22.39 2.70
C PHE A 634 -38.80 -21.10 2.58
N LEU A 635 -37.56 -21.08 3.09
CA LEU A 635 -36.65 -19.94 3.02
C LEU A 635 -35.69 -20.09 1.84
N HIS A 636 -35.73 -19.16 0.88
CA HIS A 636 -35.00 -19.28 -0.38
C HIS A 636 -34.57 -17.94 -1.01
N LEU A 637 -34.71 -16.82 -0.28
CA LEU A 637 -34.29 -15.47 -0.69
C LEU A 637 -33.80 -14.67 0.52
N ALA A 638 -32.75 -13.85 0.37
CA ALA A 638 -32.24 -12.97 1.41
C ALA A 638 -33.25 -11.86 1.81
N PRO A 639 -34.02 -11.21 0.90
CA PRO A 639 -35.14 -10.34 1.28
C PRO A 639 -36.24 -11.04 2.10
N GLN A 640 -36.48 -12.34 1.88
CA GLN A 640 -37.42 -13.12 2.70
C GLN A 640 -36.87 -13.34 4.12
N ALA A 641 -35.58 -13.65 4.23
CA ALA A 641 -34.89 -13.80 5.51
C ALA A 641 -34.87 -12.46 6.28
N TYR A 642 -34.58 -11.34 5.60
CA TYR A 642 -34.65 -9.99 6.16
C TYR A 642 -36.03 -9.69 6.77
N MET A 643 -37.12 -9.89 6.02
CA MET A 643 -38.48 -9.70 6.53
C MET A 643 -38.79 -10.58 7.75
N ILE A 644 -38.26 -11.81 7.80
CA ILE A 644 -38.45 -12.72 8.93
C ILE A 644 -37.63 -12.25 10.16
N CYS A 645 -36.37 -11.86 10.00
CA CYS A 645 -35.55 -11.32 11.09
C CYS A 645 -36.13 -10.02 11.67
N GLU A 646 -36.54 -9.08 10.82
CA GLU A 646 -37.26 -7.86 11.20
C GLU A 646 -38.57 -8.18 11.95
N ALA A 647 -39.35 -9.16 11.48
CA ALA A 647 -40.59 -9.53 12.13
C ALA A 647 -40.36 -10.30 13.45
N VAL A 648 -39.32 -11.12 13.56
CA VAL A 648 -38.93 -11.77 14.82
C VAL A 648 -38.48 -10.71 15.84
N ASN A 649 -37.69 -9.73 15.40
CA ASN A 649 -37.13 -8.62 16.16
C ASN A 649 -36.39 -9.06 17.44
N ARG A 650 -35.35 -9.88 17.26
CA ARG A 650 -34.49 -10.39 18.35
C ARG A 650 -33.03 -10.41 17.87
N PRO A 651 -32.05 -9.97 18.68
CA PRO A 651 -30.63 -9.97 18.28
C PRO A 651 -30.09 -11.37 17.99
N SER A 652 -30.66 -12.42 18.59
CA SER A 652 -30.31 -13.83 18.36
C SER A 652 -30.94 -14.45 17.11
N CYS A 653 -31.51 -13.66 16.20
CA CYS A 653 -32.10 -14.13 14.96
C CYS A 653 -31.62 -13.25 13.80
N LYS A 654 -30.70 -13.80 13.00
CA LYS A 654 -29.99 -13.13 11.92
C LYS A 654 -30.00 -13.99 10.66
N ILE A 655 -29.58 -13.42 9.54
CA ILE A 655 -29.43 -14.10 8.25
C ILE A 655 -28.05 -14.78 8.20
N LEU A 656 -28.01 -16.03 7.72
CA LEU A 656 -26.80 -16.62 7.17
C LEU A 656 -26.81 -16.29 5.67
N PHE A 657 -25.97 -15.36 5.24
CA PHE A 657 -25.87 -15.01 3.82
C PHE A 657 -24.91 -15.99 3.12
N ASP A 658 -25.44 -17.15 2.71
CA ASP A 658 -24.72 -18.05 1.80
C ASP A 658 -24.71 -17.44 0.39
N ILE A 659 -23.50 -17.13 -0.09
CA ILE A 659 -23.25 -16.43 -1.35
C ILE A 659 -23.51 -17.34 -2.57
N TYR A 660 -23.28 -18.66 -2.45
CA TYR A 660 -23.54 -19.64 -3.50
C TYR A 660 -25.05 -19.77 -3.80
N HIS A 661 -25.86 -19.92 -2.75
CA HIS A 661 -27.31 -20.02 -2.85
C HIS A 661 -27.96 -18.70 -3.28
N GLN A 662 -27.40 -17.55 -2.89
CA GLN A 662 -27.90 -16.23 -3.29
C GLN A 662 -27.51 -15.89 -4.74
N GLN A 663 -26.32 -16.25 -5.23
CA GLN A 663 -25.94 -16.11 -6.64
C GLN A 663 -26.96 -16.84 -7.54
N ILE A 664 -27.27 -18.10 -7.20
CA ILE A 664 -28.21 -18.93 -7.97
C ILE A 664 -29.65 -18.41 -7.91
N SER A 665 -30.09 -17.85 -6.77
CA SER A 665 -31.50 -17.45 -6.56
C SER A 665 -31.81 -16.01 -6.94
N GLU A 666 -30.82 -15.12 -6.82
CA GLU A 666 -31.00 -13.66 -6.86
C GLU A 666 -30.06 -12.96 -7.86
N GLY A 667 -28.95 -13.60 -8.23
CA GLY A 667 -27.93 -13.06 -9.14
C GLY A 667 -27.10 -11.94 -8.50
N ASN A 668 -27.65 -10.71 -8.44
CA ASN A 668 -26.85 -9.54 -8.08
C ASN A 668 -26.67 -9.41 -6.55
N LEU A 669 -25.60 -10.04 -6.05
CA LEU A 669 -25.25 -10.19 -4.63
C LEU A 669 -25.15 -8.87 -3.86
N ILE A 670 -24.29 -7.95 -4.30
CA ILE A 670 -23.88 -6.76 -3.54
C ILE A 670 -25.08 -5.87 -3.12
N PRO A 671 -26.02 -5.49 -4.02
CA PRO A 671 -27.20 -4.72 -3.65
C PRO A 671 -28.15 -5.42 -2.66
N ASN A 672 -28.12 -6.76 -2.56
CA ASN A 672 -28.91 -7.48 -1.56
C ASN A 672 -28.17 -7.61 -0.22
N ILE A 673 -26.84 -7.80 -0.26
CA ILE A 673 -25.95 -7.67 0.91
C ILE A 673 -26.14 -6.29 1.56
N ASP A 674 -26.25 -5.23 0.77
CA ASP A 674 -26.52 -3.87 1.28
C ASP A 674 -27.90 -3.71 1.91
N ARG A 675 -28.95 -4.24 1.28
CA ARG A 675 -30.34 -4.12 1.76
C ARG A 675 -30.62 -4.87 3.06
N CYS A 676 -29.91 -5.96 3.33
CA CYS A 676 -30.12 -6.78 4.51
C CYS A 676 -28.97 -6.73 5.53
N TRP A 677 -27.96 -5.88 5.31
CA TRP A 677 -26.71 -5.79 6.07
C TRP A 677 -26.87 -5.90 7.59
N ASP A 678 -27.71 -5.05 8.18
CA ASP A 678 -27.93 -4.98 9.63
C ASP A 678 -28.55 -6.27 10.22
N GLN A 679 -29.08 -7.15 9.37
CA GLN A 679 -29.60 -8.46 9.73
C GLN A 679 -28.69 -9.62 9.30
N ILE A 680 -27.59 -9.41 8.58
CA ILE A 680 -26.59 -10.47 8.33
C ILE A 680 -25.83 -10.75 9.64
N GLY A 681 -25.80 -12.01 10.06
CA GLY A 681 -25.07 -12.47 11.24
C GLY A 681 -23.82 -13.27 10.90
N TYR A 682 -23.78 -13.90 9.72
CA TYR A 682 -22.72 -14.78 9.25
C TYR A 682 -22.78 -14.86 7.71
N PHE A 683 -21.63 -15.01 7.06
CA PHE A 683 -21.54 -15.30 5.62
C PHE A 683 -21.10 -16.75 5.40
N GLN A 684 -21.56 -17.37 4.31
CA GLN A 684 -20.95 -18.60 3.78
C GLN A 684 -20.55 -18.38 2.32
N CYS A 685 -19.44 -19.00 1.91
CA CYS A 685 -18.89 -18.88 0.56
C CYS A 685 -18.65 -20.24 -0.11
N GLY A 686 -18.78 -20.22 -1.43
CA GLY A 686 -18.58 -21.30 -2.37
C GLY A 686 -18.90 -20.79 -3.78
N ASP A 687 -18.12 -21.19 -4.78
CA ASP A 687 -18.26 -20.64 -6.13
C ASP A 687 -19.34 -21.33 -6.96
N ASN A 688 -19.92 -20.61 -7.93
CA ASN A 688 -20.94 -21.12 -8.84
C ASN A 688 -20.42 -21.04 -10.28
N PRO A 689 -20.40 -22.12 -11.07
CA PRO A 689 -20.85 -23.48 -10.75
C PRO A 689 -19.87 -24.26 -9.85
N GLY A 690 -20.40 -25.21 -9.07
CA GLY A 690 -19.62 -26.27 -8.40
C GLY A 690 -19.73 -26.34 -6.87
N ARG A 691 -19.88 -25.19 -6.18
CA ARG A 691 -19.68 -25.01 -4.73
C ARG A 691 -18.28 -25.49 -4.29
N TYR A 692 -17.27 -24.85 -4.90
CA TYR A 692 -15.84 -24.98 -4.61
C TYR A 692 -15.23 -23.65 -4.09
N GLU A 693 -13.92 -23.56 -3.93
CA GLU A 693 -13.17 -22.37 -3.51
C GLU A 693 -13.31 -21.17 -4.49
N PRO A 694 -13.18 -19.91 -4.02
CA PRO A 694 -13.27 -18.71 -4.85
C PRO A 694 -12.35 -18.71 -6.09
N GLY A 695 -12.88 -18.28 -7.23
CA GLY A 695 -12.14 -18.24 -8.50
C GLY A 695 -12.23 -19.53 -9.32
N THR A 696 -12.96 -20.53 -8.84
CA THR A 696 -13.26 -21.76 -9.60
C THR A 696 -14.53 -21.67 -10.43
N GLY A 697 -15.33 -20.61 -10.26
CA GLY A 697 -16.58 -20.36 -10.96
C GLY A 697 -16.70 -18.92 -11.48
N GLU A 698 -17.93 -18.41 -11.52
CA GLU A 698 -18.31 -17.11 -12.08
C GLU A 698 -18.44 -16.00 -11.02
N ILE A 699 -18.44 -16.34 -9.72
CA ILE A 699 -18.68 -15.36 -8.66
C ILE A 699 -17.42 -14.51 -8.48
N ASN A 700 -17.53 -13.21 -8.74
CA ASN A 700 -16.45 -12.26 -8.49
C ASN A 700 -16.24 -12.03 -6.98
N TYR A 701 -15.64 -13.01 -6.32
CA TYR A 701 -15.30 -12.98 -4.90
C TYR A 701 -14.30 -11.89 -4.54
N ARG A 702 -13.45 -11.43 -5.47
CA ARG A 702 -12.59 -10.25 -5.27
C ARG A 702 -13.46 -9.04 -4.92
N ASN A 703 -14.47 -8.74 -5.73
CA ASN A 703 -15.40 -7.61 -5.47
C ASN A 703 -16.34 -7.87 -4.27
N VAL A 704 -16.85 -9.10 -4.09
CA VAL A 704 -17.77 -9.42 -2.99
C VAL A 704 -17.08 -9.33 -1.63
N PHE A 705 -15.86 -9.86 -1.49
CA PHE A 705 -15.08 -9.75 -0.25
C PHE A 705 -14.50 -8.33 -0.05
N ALA A 706 -14.18 -7.59 -1.11
CA ALA A 706 -13.86 -6.16 -1.00
C ALA A 706 -15.02 -5.38 -0.37
N HIS A 707 -16.24 -5.52 -0.91
CA HIS A 707 -17.43 -4.85 -0.39
C HIS A 707 -17.73 -5.20 1.08
N ILE A 708 -17.63 -6.49 1.44
CA ILE A 708 -17.83 -6.96 2.83
C ILE A 708 -16.75 -6.40 3.78
N HIS A 709 -15.50 -6.32 3.33
CA HIS A 709 -14.37 -5.77 4.09
C HIS A 709 -14.46 -4.24 4.24
N GLU A 710 -14.80 -3.50 3.17
CA GLU A 710 -14.97 -2.04 3.19
C GLU A 710 -16.09 -1.62 4.15
N LYS A 711 -17.19 -2.38 4.19
CA LYS A 711 -18.24 -2.23 5.20
C LYS A 711 -17.84 -2.71 6.61
N SER A 712 -16.54 -2.95 6.83
CA SER A 712 -15.90 -3.19 8.13
C SER A 712 -16.39 -4.46 8.87
N TRP A 713 -16.76 -5.51 8.13
CA TRP A 713 -17.22 -6.78 8.70
C TRP A 713 -16.21 -7.40 9.69
N GLN A 714 -16.65 -7.63 10.93
CA GLN A 714 -15.84 -8.22 12.02
C GLN A 714 -16.17 -9.70 12.31
N GLY A 715 -17.19 -10.24 11.63
CA GLY A 715 -17.68 -11.61 11.81
C GLY A 715 -16.89 -12.63 10.98
N ILE A 716 -17.38 -13.86 11.00
CA ILE A 716 -16.79 -15.00 10.31
C ILE A 716 -17.40 -15.18 8.91
N VAL A 717 -16.61 -15.77 8.01
CA VAL A 717 -16.99 -16.17 6.65
C VAL A 717 -16.74 -17.68 6.51
N GLY A 718 -17.81 -18.47 6.53
CA GLY A 718 -17.77 -19.94 6.50
C GLY A 718 -17.45 -20.53 5.13
N MET A 719 -16.48 -21.43 5.07
CA MET A 719 -16.01 -22.05 3.82
C MET A 719 -16.73 -23.38 3.55
N GLU A 720 -18.06 -23.40 3.49
CA GLU A 720 -18.84 -24.65 3.30
C GLU A 720 -18.87 -25.14 1.84
N HIS A 721 -17.71 -25.22 1.22
CA HIS A 721 -17.49 -25.69 -0.14
C HIS A 721 -16.59 -26.93 -0.15
N ALA A 722 -16.68 -27.74 -1.21
CA ALA A 722 -15.67 -28.78 -1.43
C ALA A 722 -14.37 -28.14 -1.94
N ASN A 723 -13.25 -28.87 -1.88
CA ASN A 723 -12.06 -28.50 -2.66
C ASN A 723 -12.30 -28.91 -4.12
N GLN A 724 -11.89 -28.11 -5.11
CA GLN A 724 -11.98 -28.51 -6.52
C GLN A 724 -10.95 -29.63 -6.83
N GLY A 725 -9.76 -29.55 -6.24
CA GLY A 725 -8.71 -30.56 -6.35
C GLY A 725 -8.73 -31.62 -5.24
N GLU A 726 -8.24 -32.83 -5.56
CA GLU A 726 -7.90 -33.85 -4.56
C GLU A 726 -6.44 -33.73 -4.09
N GLY A 727 -6.08 -34.41 -2.99
CA GLY A 727 -4.69 -34.47 -2.51
C GLY A 727 -4.20 -33.19 -1.82
N VAL A 728 -2.92 -33.16 -1.45
CA VAL A 728 -2.29 -32.00 -0.78
C VAL A 728 -2.28 -30.78 -1.70
N GLU A 729 -2.15 -31.03 -3.00
CA GLU A 729 -2.15 -30.05 -4.07
C GLU A 729 -3.49 -29.31 -4.15
N GLY A 730 -4.62 -30.03 -4.08
CA GLY A 730 -5.95 -29.43 -4.01
C GLY A 730 -6.23 -28.69 -2.70
N GLU A 731 -5.70 -29.19 -1.58
CA GLU A 731 -5.78 -28.51 -0.28
C GLU A 731 -4.96 -27.20 -0.25
N GLN A 732 -3.81 -27.18 -0.91
CA GLN A 732 -2.97 -25.99 -1.08
C GLN A 732 -3.61 -24.96 -2.03
N ALA A 733 -4.25 -25.41 -3.12
CA ALA A 733 -4.96 -24.54 -4.05
C ALA A 733 -6.09 -23.74 -3.36
N VAL A 734 -6.84 -24.37 -2.42
CA VAL A 734 -7.82 -23.66 -1.58
C VAL A 734 -7.15 -22.54 -0.78
N ILE A 735 -6.02 -22.83 -0.12
CA ILE A 735 -5.30 -21.83 0.70
C ILE A 735 -4.83 -20.66 -0.18
N GLU A 736 -4.38 -20.94 -1.39
CA GLU A 736 -3.91 -19.93 -2.34
C GLU A 736 -5.04 -19.09 -2.93
N ALA A 737 -6.19 -19.69 -3.27
CA ALA A 737 -7.39 -18.98 -3.70
C ALA A 737 -7.85 -17.92 -2.66
N TYR A 738 -7.92 -18.31 -1.38
CA TYR A 738 -8.27 -17.37 -0.30
C TYR A 738 -7.18 -16.34 -0.02
N ARG A 739 -5.90 -16.60 -0.34
CA ARG A 739 -4.81 -15.62 -0.28
C ARG A 739 -4.88 -14.63 -1.44
N GLU A 740 -5.21 -15.07 -2.65
CA GLU A 740 -5.32 -14.22 -3.83
C GLU A 740 -6.42 -13.16 -3.67
N VAL A 741 -7.65 -13.59 -3.35
CA VAL A 741 -8.77 -12.67 -3.10
C VAL A 741 -8.55 -11.78 -1.88
N HIS A 742 -7.67 -12.18 -0.96
CA HIS A 742 -7.28 -11.40 0.22
C HIS A 742 -6.21 -10.34 -0.07
N LEU A 743 -5.22 -10.64 -0.92
CA LEU A 743 -4.13 -9.71 -1.27
C LEU A 743 -4.68 -8.43 -1.92
N MET A 744 -5.71 -8.58 -2.78
CA MET A 744 -6.37 -7.47 -3.46
C MET A 744 -7.35 -6.67 -2.56
N LEU A 745 -7.54 -7.03 -1.28
CA LEU A 745 -8.27 -6.19 -0.31
C LEU A 745 -7.44 -4.99 0.20
N ARG A 746 -6.22 -4.78 -0.31
CA ARG A 746 -5.47 -3.53 -0.14
C ARG A 746 -5.94 -2.52 -1.20
N PRO A 747 -5.96 -1.20 -0.92
CA PRO A 747 -6.08 -0.21 -1.98
C PRO A 747 -4.97 -0.48 -3.02
N LEU A 748 -5.35 -0.57 -4.30
CA LEU A 748 -4.72 -1.51 -5.24
C LEU A 748 -3.44 -0.97 -5.91
N PHE A 749 -2.47 -0.57 -5.09
CA PHE A 749 -1.08 -0.41 -5.51
C PHE A 749 -0.46 -1.78 -5.83
N CYS A 750 -0.55 -2.15 -7.11
CA CYS A 750 0.33 -3.02 -7.89
C CYS A 750 1.38 -3.86 -7.13
N PHE A 751 1.20 -5.19 -7.04
CA PHE A 751 2.32 -6.16 -7.04
C PHE A 751 1.90 -7.63 -7.30
N CYS A 752 2.29 -8.15 -8.48
CA CYS A 752 2.55 -9.55 -8.87
C CYS A 752 3.45 -9.45 -10.14
N ILE A 753 4.33 -10.38 -10.53
CA ILE A 753 4.40 -11.83 -10.33
C ILE A 753 5.85 -12.28 -10.06
N THR A 754 6.10 -13.13 -9.06
CA THR A 754 7.27 -14.05 -9.06
C THR A 754 7.03 -15.30 -8.19
N ALA A 755 6.83 -16.48 -8.79
CA ALA A 755 7.37 -17.78 -8.35
C ALA A 755 6.80 -18.95 -9.17
N SER A 756 7.66 -19.66 -9.93
CA SER A 756 7.40 -21.03 -10.44
C SER A 756 8.66 -21.61 -11.11
N LEU A 757 9.46 -22.39 -10.36
CA LEU A 757 10.66 -23.17 -10.74
C LEU A 757 11.26 -23.68 -9.41
N VAL A 758 11.64 -24.94 -9.16
CA VAL A 758 11.60 -26.24 -9.90
C VAL A 758 11.09 -27.32 -8.88
N ILE A 759 11.14 -28.66 -8.98
CA ILE A 759 11.99 -29.66 -9.68
C ILE A 759 11.11 -30.71 -10.40
N ALA A 760 11.73 -31.42 -11.35
CA ALA A 760 11.17 -32.45 -12.22
C ALA A 760 10.61 -33.74 -11.58
N ALA A 761 9.89 -34.51 -12.41
CA ALA A 761 9.25 -35.79 -12.10
C ALA A 761 9.91 -37.02 -12.75
N SER A 762 9.45 -38.22 -12.38
CA SER A 762 9.60 -39.50 -13.09
C SER A 762 8.26 -40.27 -13.04
N GLU A 763 7.84 -41.05 -14.04
CA GLU A 763 8.53 -41.51 -15.25
C GLU A 763 7.59 -41.53 -16.49
N GLN A 764 8.07 -40.96 -17.59
CA GLN A 764 7.75 -41.25 -19.01
C GLN A 764 6.38 -41.84 -19.43
N CYS A 765 5.63 -41.05 -20.23
CA CYS A 765 5.04 -41.56 -21.47
C CYS A 765 5.15 -40.53 -22.61
N SER A 766 5.87 -40.88 -23.68
CA SER A 766 5.92 -40.23 -25.01
C SER A 766 5.85 -38.68 -25.10
N LYS A 767 7.02 -38.03 -24.97
CA LYS A 767 7.27 -36.64 -25.40
C LYS A 767 7.51 -36.52 -26.92
N PRO A 768 7.11 -35.40 -27.55
CA PRO A 768 7.90 -34.69 -28.55
C PRO A 768 8.89 -33.70 -27.88
N LEU A 769 9.91 -33.25 -28.62
CA LEU A 769 10.87 -32.23 -28.17
C LEU A 769 10.19 -30.84 -28.17
N LEU A 770 10.24 -30.08 -27.06
CA LEU A 770 11.32 -29.18 -26.64
C LEU A 770 11.63 -28.05 -27.63
N ALA A 771 11.15 -26.85 -27.28
CA ALA A 771 11.98 -25.66 -27.26
C ALA A 771 11.96 -25.13 -25.81
N ASP A 772 13.12 -25.10 -25.18
CA ASP A 772 13.43 -24.24 -24.03
C ASP A 772 14.36 -23.18 -24.61
N ASP A 773 13.95 -21.92 -24.51
CA ASP A 773 14.57 -20.77 -25.13
C ASP A 773 14.55 -19.64 -24.09
N GLY A 774 15.71 -19.01 -23.88
CA GLY A 774 15.89 -17.97 -22.87
C GLY A 774 15.49 -16.58 -23.34
N SER A 775 14.60 -16.44 -24.34
CA SER A 775 14.12 -15.13 -24.74
C SER A 775 13.11 -14.59 -23.73
N LYS A 776 13.24 -13.29 -23.42
CA LYS A 776 12.05 -12.53 -23.03
C LYS A 776 11.15 -12.49 -24.25
N GLN A 777 9.92 -12.97 -24.13
CA GLN A 777 8.93 -12.74 -25.17
C GLN A 777 8.77 -11.22 -25.33
N ARG A 778 8.95 -10.72 -26.56
CA ARG A 778 8.92 -9.28 -26.83
C ARG A 778 7.48 -8.75 -26.70
N PRO A 779 7.29 -7.52 -26.21
CA PRO A 779 5.96 -6.92 -26.11
C PRO A 779 5.39 -6.61 -27.49
N ASN A 780 4.07 -6.65 -27.58
CA ASN A 780 3.34 -5.99 -28.66
C ASN A 780 3.27 -4.48 -28.38
N PHE A 781 3.02 -3.69 -29.42
CA PHE A 781 2.75 -2.26 -29.33
C PHE A 781 1.40 -1.93 -29.94
N VAL A 782 0.56 -1.20 -29.21
CA VAL A 782 -0.60 -0.48 -29.74
C VAL A 782 -0.33 1.01 -29.59
N PHE A 783 -0.42 1.76 -30.68
CA PHE A 783 -0.23 3.21 -30.68
C PHE A 783 -1.50 3.88 -31.17
N PHE A 784 -2.22 4.55 -30.26
CA PHE A 784 -3.34 5.42 -30.59
C PHE A 784 -2.80 6.84 -30.82
N LEU A 785 -2.78 7.31 -32.07
CA LEU A 785 -2.48 8.70 -32.39
C LEU A 785 -3.77 9.41 -32.85
N VAL A 786 -4.28 10.31 -32.03
CA VAL A 786 -5.45 11.14 -32.35
C VAL A 786 -4.99 12.38 -33.14
N ASP A 787 -5.90 12.93 -33.96
CA ASP A 787 -5.64 14.08 -34.85
C ASP A 787 -6.33 15.33 -34.29
N ASP A 788 -5.61 16.43 -34.11
CA ASP A 788 -6.18 17.70 -33.57
C ASP A 788 -6.85 17.60 -32.19
N LEU A 789 -6.40 16.69 -31.31
CA LEU A 789 -6.95 16.54 -29.95
C LEU A 789 -6.16 17.40 -28.94
N GLY A 790 -6.80 18.36 -28.28
CA GLY A 790 -6.14 19.21 -27.30
C GLY A 790 -5.87 18.51 -25.96
N TRP A 791 -4.86 19.00 -25.23
CA TRP A 791 -4.52 18.53 -23.88
C TRP A 791 -5.75 18.40 -22.98
N ALA A 792 -6.58 19.43 -22.91
CA ALA A 792 -7.79 19.48 -22.09
C ALA A 792 -9.01 18.76 -22.72
N ASP A 793 -8.89 18.10 -23.88
CA ASP A 793 -10.03 17.45 -24.56
C ASP A 793 -10.37 16.05 -23.99
N VAL A 794 -9.60 15.57 -22.99
CA VAL A 794 -9.77 14.26 -22.33
C VAL A 794 -10.15 14.47 -20.85
N GLY A 795 -11.05 13.65 -20.33
CA GLY A 795 -11.55 13.72 -18.94
C GLY A 795 -10.44 13.68 -17.90
N CYS A 796 -9.53 12.70 -17.99
CA CYS A 796 -8.39 12.57 -17.08
C CYS A 796 -7.33 13.70 -17.21
N PHE A 797 -7.45 14.58 -18.20
CA PHE A 797 -6.65 15.80 -18.36
C PHE A 797 -7.44 17.09 -18.04
N GLY A 798 -8.69 16.99 -17.60
CA GLY A 798 -9.49 18.12 -17.12
C GLY A 798 -10.54 18.64 -18.09
N SER A 799 -10.99 17.84 -19.06
CA SER A 799 -12.17 18.21 -19.86
C SER A 799 -13.38 18.48 -18.96
N THR A 800 -14.15 19.52 -19.30
CA THR A 800 -15.32 19.97 -18.53
C THR A 800 -16.65 19.57 -19.15
N PHE A 801 -16.63 18.93 -20.33
CA PHE A 801 -17.84 18.58 -21.10
C PHE A 801 -17.70 17.32 -21.96
N TYR A 802 -16.49 16.97 -22.39
CA TYR A 802 -16.26 15.72 -23.12
C TYR A 802 -16.14 14.54 -22.14
N LYS A 803 -16.44 13.33 -22.61
CA LYS A 803 -16.50 12.12 -21.78
C LYS A 803 -15.66 11.02 -22.42
N THR A 804 -14.64 10.57 -21.71
CA THR A 804 -13.63 9.64 -22.23
C THR A 804 -13.35 8.47 -21.27
N PRO A 805 -14.38 7.75 -20.77
CA PRO A 805 -14.20 6.74 -19.72
C PRO A 805 -13.22 5.61 -20.06
N ASN A 806 -13.01 5.28 -21.34
CA ASN A 806 -12.06 4.23 -21.73
C ASN A 806 -10.62 4.76 -21.77
N ILE A 807 -10.41 6.00 -22.19
CA ILE A 807 -9.09 6.68 -22.15
C ILE A 807 -8.74 7.06 -20.70
N ASP A 808 -9.73 7.43 -19.90
CA ASP A 808 -9.58 7.71 -18.46
C ASP A 808 -9.16 6.41 -17.73
N GLY A 809 -9.81 5.27 -18.00
CA GLY A 809 -9.40 3.96 -17.49
C GLY A 809 -8.04 3.45 -18.03
N LEU A 810 -7.59 3.95 -19.18
CA LEU A 810 -6.22 3.73 -19.67
C LEU A 810 -5.19 4.54 -18.85
N ALA A 811 -5.56 5.71 -18.32
CA ALA A 811 -4.72 6.45 -17.38
C ALA A 811 -4.64 5.73 -16.02
N ASP A 812 -5.77 5.23 -15.50
CA ASP A 812 -5.82 4.44 -14.25
C ASP A 812 -4.95 3.18 -14.30
N THR A 813 -4.74 2.60 -15.50
CA THR A 813 -3.95 1.39 -15.72
C THR A 813 -2.54 1.65 -16.28
N GLY A 814 -2.14 2.92 -16.44
CA GLY A 814 -0.84 3.32 -17.00
C GLY A 814 -0.21 4.53 -16.28
N MET A 815 0.58 5.29 -17.02
CA MET A 815 1.23 6.53 -16.59
C MET A 815 0.77 7.70 -17.46
N LYS A 816 0.27 8.76 -16.82
CA LYS A 816 -0.18 9.99 -17.46
C LYS A 816 0.92 11.05 -17.45
N PHE A 817 1.32 11.56 -18.61
CA PHE A 817 2.34 12.61 -18.73
C PHE A 817 1.68 13.99 -18.83
N THR A 818 1.88 14.87 -17.84
CA THR A 818 1.24 16.20 -17.82
C THR A 818 1.96 17.24 -18.67
N ASN A 819 3.26 17.03 -18.95
CA ASN A 819 4.13 17.89 -19.76
C ASN A 819 4.62 17.16 -21.03
N ALA A 820 3.71 16.54 -21.78
CA ALA A 820 4.03 15.91 -23.07
C ALA A 820 3.80 16.86 -24.25
N TYR A 821 4.68 16.82 -25.25
CA TYR A 821 4.70 17.79 -26.34
C TYR A 821 4.79 17.16 -27.74
N ALA A 822 4.03 17.71 -28.68
CA ALA A 822 4.26 17.54 -30.10
C ALA A 822 5.53 18.32 -30.52
N ALA A 823 6.34 17.77 -31.45
CA ALA A 823 7.52 18.46 -31.97
C ALA A 823 7.18 19.65 -32.91
N CYS A 824 5.92 19.81 -33.29
CA CYS A 824 5.40 20.90 -34.12
C CYS A 824 3.91 21.12 -33.81
N PRO A 825 3.36 22.34 -33.89
CA PRO A 825 1.93 22.57 -33.67
C PRO A 825 1.02 22.15 -34.85
N VAL A 826 1.53 21.37 -35.82
CA VAL A 826 0.77 20.84 -36.96
C VAL A 826 1.15 19.39 -37.31
N CYS A 827 0.22 18.72 -38.01
CA CYS A 827 0.14 17.27 -38.16
C CYS A 827 1.35 16.55 -38.78
N SER A 828 1.69 16.80 -40.06
CA SER A 828 2.74 16.03 -40.77
C SER A 828 4.13 16.08 -40.09
N PRO A 829 4.64 17.23 -39.63
CA PRO A 829 5.94 17.30 -38.94
C PRO A 829 5.99 16.46 -37.66
N THR A 830 4.94 16.49 -36.83
CA THR A 830 4.89 15.66 -35.62
C THR A 830 4.80 14.17 -35.98
N ARG A 831 3.99 13.80 -36.98
CA ARG A 831 3.90 12.41 -37.49
C ARG A 831 5.26 11.89 -37.98
N ALA A 832 6.01 12.71 -38.72
CA ALA A 832 7.37 12.39 -39.15
C ALA A 832 8.32 12.22 -37.94
N SER A 833 8.20 13.06 -36.91
CA SER A 833 9.02 12.97 -35.70
C SER A 833 8.78 11.69 -34.89
N ILE A 834 7.52 11.22 -34.80
CA ILE A 834 7.17 9.94 -34.14
C ILE A 834 7.73 8.77 -34.95
N MET A 835 7.59 8.82 -36.28
CA MET A 835 8.06 7.76 -37.16
C MET A 835 9.58 7.60 -37.15
N THR A 836 10.35 8.68 -36.97
CA THR A 836 11.83 8.67 -37.15
C THR A 836 12.65 8.92 -35.88
N GLY A 837 12.05 9.45 -34.81
CA GLY A 837 12.77 9.92 -33.62
C GLY A 837 13.64 11.17 -33.87
N ARG A 838 13.31 11.95 -34.90
CA ARG A 838 14.08 13.13 -35.36
C ARG A 838 13.24 14.39 -35.33
N HIS A 839 13.86 15.53 -35.05
CA HIS A 839 13.18 16.82 -35.06
C HIS A 839 12.71 17.18 -36.49
N PRO A 840 11.51 17.77 -36.67
CA PRO A 840 10.99 18.30 -37.94
C PRO A 840 12.01 18.93 -38.89
N VAL A 841 12.93 19.74 -38.37
CA VAL A 841 13.98 20.41 -39.16
C VAL A 841 14.95 19.41 -39.82
N ARG A 842 15.25 18.28 -39.19
CA ARG A 842 16.20 17.28 -39.73
C ARG A 842 15.61 16.39 -40.82
N VAL A 843 14.32 16.08 -40.73
CA VAL A 843 13.57 15.34 -41.76
C VAL A 843 13.09 16.24 -42.89
N ASP A 844 13.25 17.56 -42.72
CA ASP A 844 12.84 18.62 -43.66
C ASP A 844 11.34 18.57 -43.96
N ILE A 845 10.53 18.40 -42.92
CA ILE A 845 9.05 18.50 -42.94
C ILE A 845 8.66 19.37 -41.76
N THR A 846 8.21 20.59 -42.04
CA THR A 846 7.97 21.64 -41.02
C THR A 846 6.58 22.27 -41.12
N ASP A 847 5.86 22.18 -42.24
CA ASP A 847 4.40 22.38 -42.30
C ASP A 847 3.62 21.07 -42.48
N TRP A 848 2.30 21.11 -42.29
CA TRP A 848 1.40 20.01 -42.70
C TRP A 848 1.41 19.91 -44.23
N ILE A 849 1.53 18.72 -44.81
CA ILE A 849 1.66 18.57 -46.28
C ILE A 849 0.30 18.85 -46.96
N PRO A 850 0.21 19.66 -48.05
CA PRO A 850 1.26 20.35 -48.81
C PRO A 850 1.38 21.86 -48.47
N GLY A 851 1.02 22.25 -47.26
CA GLY A 851 1.22 23.59 -46.69
C GLY A 851 0.13 24.62 -47.02
N MET A 852 0.21 25.77 -46.33
CA MET A 852 -0.64 26.92 -46.67
C MET A 852 -0.23 27.56 -48.01
N ASN A 853 -1.17 27.65 -48.96
CA ASN A 853 -1.03 28.57 -50.09
C ASN A 853 -0.99 30.03 -49.57
N ILE A 854 0.09 30.76 -49.89
CA ILE A 854 0.35 32.15 -49.51
C ILE A 854 -0.77 33.13 -49.88
N GLU A 855 -1.58 32.84 -50.90
CA GLU A 855 -2.78 33.62 -51.27
C GLU A 855 -3.88 33.61 -50.18
N ARG A 856 -3.76 32.72 -49.17
CA ARG A 856 -4.65 32.63 -48.01
C ARG A 856 -4.07 33.23 -46.73
N ALA A 857 -2.79 33.58 -46.72
CA ALA A 857 -2.16 34.26 -45.59
C ALA A 857 -2.65 35.71 -45.54
N ASP A 858 -2.96 36.21 -44.34
CA ASP A 858 -3.29 37.62 -44.16
C ASP A 858 -1.99 38.46 -44.16
N ASN A 859 -1.98 39.50 -44.99
CA ASN A 859 -0.91 40.50 -45.07
C ASN A 859 0.55 39.94 -45.00
N PRO A 860 0.92 38.85 -45.71
CA PRO A 860 2.17 38.15 -45.47
C PRO A 860 3.39 39.07 -45.58
N MET A 861 4.32 38.94 -44.65
CA MET A 861 5.61 39.66 -44.62
C MET A 861 6.74 38.84 -45.26
N PHE A 862 6.56 37.52 -45.33
CA PHE A 862 7.57 36.54 -45.74
C PHE A 862 7.02 35.61 -46.82
N ALA A 863 7.92 35.08 -47.65
CA ALA A 863 7.65 33.94 -48.51
C ALA A 863 7.35 32.68 -47.69
N LEU A 864 6.78 31.66 -48.32
CA LEU A 864 6.73 30.31 -47.74
C LEU A 864 8.14 29.72 -47.74
N VAL A 865 8.47 28.95 -46.71
CA VAL A 865 9.66 28.10 -46.72
C VAL A 865 9.35 26.85 -47.55
N GLU A 866 10.21 26.50 -48.50
CA GLU A 866 10.11 25.22 -49.22
C GLU A 866 10.66 24.08 -48.36
N ASP A 867 9.81 23.15 -47.93
CA ASP A 867 10.15 21.88 -47.27
C ASP A 867 9.62 20.66 -48.07
N ARG A 868 9.79 19.43 -47.59
CA ARG A 868 9.47 18.20 -48.33
C ARG A 868 7.98 17.88 -48.27
N ASP A 869 7.40 17.52 -49.42
CA ASP A 869 6.01 17.06 -49.56
C ASP A 869 5.83 15.56 -49.23
N ASN A 870 6.88 14.89 -48.72
CA ASN A 870 6.84 13.52 -48.24
C ASN A 870 7.93 13.19 -47.20
N LEU A 871 7.67 12.21 -46.34
CA LEU A 871 8.72 11.49 -45.59
C LEU A 871 9.55 10.67 -46.58
N ALA A 872 10.87 10.85 -46.54
CA ALA A 872 11.77 10.24 -47.52
C ALA A 872 12.05 8.75 -47.23
N LEU A 873 12.15 7.92 -48.28
CA LEU A 873 12.52 6.50 -48.21
C LEU A 873 14.00 6.24 -47.81
N GLU A 874 14.71 7.27 -47.34
CA GLU A 874 16.10 7.23 -46.88
C GLU A 874 16.23 7.43 -45.35
N GLU A 875 15.17 7.98 -44.74
CA GLU A 875 14.94 7.89 -43.30
C GLU A 875 14.56 6.46 -42.93
N VAL A 876 14.74 6.08 -41.66
CA VAL A 876 14.38 4.75 -41.14
C VAL A 876 13.25 4.92 -40.14
N THR A 877 12.14 4.23 -40.32
CA THR A 877 10.99 4.34 -39.42
C THR A 877 11.06 3.37 -38.23
N VAL A 878 10.29 3.67 -37.18
CA VAL A 878 10.09 2.76 -36.05
C VAL A 878 9.43 1.44 -36.50
N ALA A 879 8.58 1.48 -37.53
CA ALA A 879 7.99 0.28 -38.11
C ALA A 879 9.03 -0.57 -38.86
N GLU A 880 9.91 0.03 -39.65
CA GLU A 880 11.03 -0.68 -40.29
C GLU A 880 11.97 -1.29 -39.27
N ALA A 881 12.37 -0.51 -38.25
CA ALA A 881 13.28 -0.97 -37.19
C ALA A 881 12.70 -2.14 -36.38
N LEU A 882 11.39 -2.14 -36.12
CA LEU A 882 10.70 -3.27 -35.48
C LEU A 882 10.56 -4.49 -36.42
N LYS A 883 10.22 -4.25 -37.69
CA LYS A 883 10.04 -5.30 -38.71
C LYS A 883 11.33 -6.04 -39.05
N GLU A 884 12.47 -5.34 -39.11
CA GLU A 884 13.81 -5.95 -39.21
C GLU A 884 14.06 -6.95 -38.07
N HIS A 885 13.50 -6.67 -36.89
CA HIS A 885 13.57 -7.51 -35.68
C HIS A 885 12.38 -8.47 -35.53
N GLY A 886 11.63 -8.73 -36.61
CA GLY A 886 10.64 -9.80 -36.72
C GLY A 886 9.18 -9.42 -36.40
N TYR A 887 8.91 -8.17 -36.03
CA TYR A 887 7.54 -7.73 -35.72
C TYR A 887 6.61 -7.82 -36.95
N GLN A 888 5.32 -8.03 -36.70
CA GLN A 888 4.25 -7.72 -37.64
C GLN A 888 3.91 -6.23 -37.54
N THR A 889 3.55 -5.57 -38.63
CA THR A 889 3.39 -4.10 -38.65
C THR A 889 2.12 -3.69 -39.39
N PHE A 890 1.09 -3.27 -38.65
CA PHE A 890 -0.21 -2.87 -39.19
C PHE A 890 -0.47 -1.38 -38.96
N PHE A 891 -0.88 -0.67 -40.02
CA PHE A 891 -1.25 0.74 -39.97
C PHE A 891 -2.73 0.94 -40.30
N ALA A 892 -3.43 1.75 -39.49
CA ALA A 892 -4.81 2.15 -39.77
C ALA A 892 -5.01 3.67 -39.63
N GLY A 893 -5.61 4.30 -40.64
CA GLY A 893 -6.15 5.65 -40.61
C GLY A 893 -5.29 6.74 -41.28
N LYS A 894 -5.06 7.88 -40.60
CA LYS A 894 -4.40 9.05 -41.19
C LYS A 894 -2.89 8.87 -41.27
N TRP A 895 -2.34 8.77 -42.48
CA TRP A 895 -0.89 8.76 -42.71
C TRP A 895 -0.33 10.17 -42.89
N HIS A 896 -0.73 10.89 -43.94
CA HIS A 896 -0.40 12.31 -44.16
C HIS A 896 1.11 12.64 -44.24
N LEU A 897 1.91 11.67 -44.72
CA LEU A 897 3.36 11.79 -44.94
C LEU A 897 3.80 11.52 -46.40
N GLY A 898 2.87 11.52 -47.36
CA GLY A 898 3.18 11.44 -48.79
C GLY A 898 2.12 10.73 -49.64
N ASP A 899 2.23 10.86 -50.97
CA ASP A 899 1.41 10.14 -51.96
C ASP A 899 1.91 8.70 -52.19
N ARG A 900 1.31 7.98 -53.14
CA ARG A 900 1.57 6.58 -53.44
C ARG A 900 3.04 6.34 -53.83
N GLY A 901 3.68 5.38 -53.15
CA GLY A 901 5.14 5.21 -53.17
C GLY A 901 5.84 5.87 -51.97
N GLN A 902 5.06 6.51 -51.09
CA GLN A 902 5.43 7.04 -49.77
C GLN A 902 4.34 6.70 -48.73
N TRP A 903 3.56 5.65 -48.95
CA TRP A 903 2.50 5.18 -48.04
C TRP A 903 3.09 4.32 -46.90
N PRO A 904 2.32 3.96 -45.85
CA PRO A 904 2.84 3.15 -44.74
C PRO A 904 3.56 1.86 -45.19
N THR A 905 3.06 1.19 -46.23
CA THR A 905 3.67 -0.02 -46.82
C THR A 905 5.01 0.23 -47.53
N ASP A 906 5.27 1.46 -47.95
CA ASP A 906 6.56 1.88 -48.53
C ASP A 906 7.55 2.32 -47.42
N GLN A 907 7.07 2.49 -46.18
CA GLN A 907 7.76 3.09 -45.02
C GLN A 907 7.71 2.15 -43.78
N GLY A 908 7.74 0.84 -44.05
CA GLY A 908 7.91 -0.21 -43.04
C GLY A 908 6.70 -1.09 -42.77
N PHE A 909 5.47 -0.62 -42.88
CA PHE A 909 4.31 -1.42 -42.50
C PHE A 909 4.06 -2.61 -43.47
N ASP A 910 3.53 -3.72 -42.95
CA ASP A 910 3.05 -4.88 -43.72
C ASP A 910 1.66 -4.61 -44.31
N GLU A 911 0.79 -3.97 -43.52
CA GLU A 911 -0.60 -3.67 -43.87
C GLU A 911 -0.91 -2.17 -43.71
N ASN A 912 -1.76 -1.65 -44.59
CA ASN A 912 -2.19 -0.25 -44.61
C ASN A 912 -3.69 -0.15 -44.90
N VAL A 913 -4.45 0.19 -43.86
CA VAL A 913 -5.89 0.39 -43.89
C VAL A 913 -6.20 1.88 -43.83
N GLY A 914 -6.51 2.49 -44.97
CA GLY A 914 -6.92 3.88 -45.10
C GLY A 914 -5.82 4.94 -45.04
N GLY A 915 -4.55 4.56 -44.87
CA GLY A 915 -3.40 5.46 -44.94
C GLY A 915 -3.09 5.88 -46.38
N ASN A 916 -2.98 7.21 -46.57
CA ASN A 916 -2.73 7.89 -47.84
C ASN A 916 -2.24 9.34 -47.57
N GLN A 917 -2.14 10.18 -48.61
CA GLN A 917 -1.66 11.56 -48.52
C GLN A 917 -2.57 12.54 -47.75
N PHE A 918 -3.86 12.24 -47.58
CA PHE A 918 -4.84 13.23 -47.12
C PHE A 918 -4.80 13.43 -45.60
N GLY A 919 -4.62 14.68 -45.17
CA GLY A 919 -4.64 15.07 -43.77
C GLY A 919 -6.03 15.13 -43.10
N SER A 920 -7.07 14.65 -43.76
CA SER A 920 -8.47 14.59 -43.29
C SER A 920 -9.20 13.51 -44.07
N PRO A 921 -10.29 12.90 -43.57
CA PRO A 921 -10.86 11.71 -44.19
C PRO A 921 -11.48 12.06 -45.56
N PRO A 922 -10.96 11.54 -46.68
CA PRO A 922 -11.34 12.00 -48.00
C PRO A 922 -12.79 11.56 -48.29
N GLY A 923 -13.68 12.54 -48.50
CA GLY A 923 -15.12 12.33 -48.63
C GLY A 923 -15.94 12.65 -47.37
N GLY A 924 -15.29 12.87 -46.22
CA GLY A 924 -15.92 13.08 -44.92
C GLY A 924 -15.85 11.84 -44.03
N TYR A 925 -16.44 11.91 -42.84
CA TYR A 925 -16.35 10.84 -41.84
C TYR A 925 -17.27 9.64 -42.11
N TYR A 926 -18.41 9.85 -42.77
CA TYR A 926 -19.34 8.78 -43.13
C TYR A 926 -19.03 8.23 -44.54
N ALA A 927 -19.24 6.92 -44.71
CA ALA A 927 -19.12 6.24 -45.99
C ALA A 927 -20.12 6.79 -47.05
N PRO A 928 -19.89 6.56 -48.36
CA PRO A 928 -18.70 5.98 -48.96
C PRO A 928 -17.54 6.98 -49.03
N TRP A 929 -16.39 6.61 -48.46
CA TRP A 929 -15.18 7.41 -48.51
C TRP A 929 -14.56 7.41 -49.91
N LYS A 930 -13.72 8.42 -50.19
CA LYS A 930 -12.89 8.55 -51.40
C LYS A 930 -11.44 8.15 -51.09
N ASN A 931 -11.28 7.11 -50.28
CA ASN A 931 -10.01 6.63 -49.79
C ASN A 931 -9.55 5.42 -50.63
N PRO A 932 -8.37 5.45 -51.28
CA PRO A 932 -7.92 4.34 -52.13
C PRO A 932 -7.47 3.09 -51.34
N THR A 933 -7.36 3.19 -50.01
CA THR A 933 -6.89 2.11 -49.12
C THR A 933 -7.89 1.75 -48.02
N LEU A 934 -9.14 2.24 -48.09
CA LEU A 934 -10.22 1.89 -47.16
C LEU A 934 -11.54 1.64 -47.91
N GLU A 935 -11.99 0.39 -47.93
CA GLU A 935 -13.29 -0.01 -48.47
C GLU A 935 -14.37 0.01 -47.39
N ALA A 936 -15.64 0.18 -47.79
CA ALA A 936 -16.80 0.24 -46.90
C ALA A 936 -17.67 -1.02 -47.06
N ASN A 937 -18.07 -1.64 -45.94
CA ASN A 937 -19.07 -2.70 -45.88
C ASN A 937 -20.50 -2.16 -46.09
N SER A 938 -20.76 -0.89 -45.73
CA SER A 938 -22.06 -0.23 -45.85
C SER A 938 -21.96 1.29 -46.02
N PRO A 939 -22.95 1.95 -46.66
CA PRO A 939 -22.91 3.41 -46.88
C PRO A 939 -23.18 4.25 -45.61
N GLU A 940 -23.29 3.66 -44.43
CA GLU A 940 -23.57 4.36 -43.17
C GLU A 940 -22.47 4.15 -42.11
N GLU A 941 -21.38 3.45 -42.45
CA GLU A 941 -20.20 3.31 -41.56
C GLU A 941 -19.56 4.67 -41.25
N TYR A 942 -19.09 4.81 -40.01
CA TYR A 942 -18.26 5.93 -39.57
C TYR A 942 -16.79 5.53 -39.61
N VAL A 943 -15.90 6.40 -40.12
CA VAL A 943 -14.50 6.03 -40.40
C VAL A 943 -13.76 5.52 -39.16
N THR A 944 -14.02 6.07 -37.98
CA THR A 944 -13.43 5.60 -36.71
C THR A 944 -13.76 4.14 -36.47
N GLU A 945 -15.05 3.79 -36.54
CA GLU A 945 -15.55 2.44 -36.24
C GLU A 945 -14.99 1.40 -37.21
N ARG A 946 -14.83 1.76 -38.50
CA ARG A 946 -14.24 0.84 -39.47
C ARG A 946 -12.74 0.65 -39.27
N LEU A 947 -12.01 1.71 -38.90
CA LEU A 947 -10.60 1.56 -38.51
C LEU A 947 -10.45 0.72 -37.22
N THR A 948 -11.41 0.80 -36.29
CA THR A 948 -11.52 -0.12 -35.15
C THR A 948 -11.74 -1.55 -35.63
N GLU A 949 -12.78 -1.83 -36.41
CA GLU A 949 -13.13 -3.18 -36.92
C GLU A 949 -11.95 -3.87 -37.61
N GLU A 950 -11.25 -3.15 -38.50
CA GLU A 950 -10.06 -3.64 -39.20
C GLU A 950 -8.90 -3.93 -38.23
N SER A 951 -8.71 -3.10 -37.20
CA SER A 951 -7.70 -3.30 -36.15
C SER A 951 -8.03 -4.48 -35.23
N LEU A 952 -9.31 -4.70 -34.91
CA LEU A 952 -9.79 -5.85 -34.15
C LEU A 952 -9.56 -7.14 -34.95
N ARG A 953 -9.88 -7.13 -36.25
CA ARG A 953 -9.62 -8.26 -37.14
C ARG A 953 -8.14 -8.57 -37.26
N PHE A 954 -7.27 -7.55 -37.38
CA PHE A 954 -5.82 -7.77 -37.35
C PHE A 954 -5.37 -8.46 -36.06
N ILE A 955 -5.89 -8.07 -34.89
CA ILE A 955 -5.55 -8.76 -33.62
C ILE A 955 -6.03 -10.22 -33.66
N ASP A 956 -7.21 -10.52 -34.20
CA ASP A 956 -7.73 -11.90 -34.29
C ASP A 956 -6.99 -12.77 -35.33
N ASP A 957 -6.60 -12.22 -36.48
CA ASP A 957 -5.99 -12.94 -37.62
C ASP A 957 -4.45 -13.05 -37.57
N ARG A 958 -3.77 -12.37 -36.63
CA ARG A 958 -2.29 -12.27 -36.55
C ARG A 958 -1.57 -13.63 -36.39
N ASP A 959 -0.31 -13.68 -36.82
CA ASP A 959 0.63 -14.73 -36.40
C ASP A 959 0.89 -14.60 -34.89
N THR A 960 0.56 -15.62 -34.10
CA THR A 960 0.69 -15.59 -32.64
C THR A 960 2.14 -15.71 -32.16
N GLU A 961 3.04 -16.22 -33.01
CA GLU A 961 4.45 -16.46 -32.66
C GLU A 961 5.32 -15.20 -32.84
N ARG A 962 4.75 -14.12 -33.41
CA ARG A 962 5.44 -12.86 -33.71
C ARG A 962 4.79 -11.69 -32.97
N PRO A 963 5.57 -10.82 -32.28
CA PRO A 963 5.03 -9.60 -31.71
C PRO A 963 4.55 -8.65 -32.82
N PHE A 964 3.67 -7.70 -32.49
CA PHE A 964 3.14 -6.74 -33.48
C PHE A 964 3.28 -5.27 -33.07
N LEU A 965 3.26 -4.38 -34.06
CA LEU A 965 2.92 -2.98 -33.95
C LEU A 965 1.56 -2.75 -34.64
N LEU A 966 0.57 -2.32 -33.87
CA LEU A 966 -0.71 -1.81 -34.33
C LEU A 966 -0.70 -0.28 -34.18
N TYR A 967 -0.49 0.44 -35.28
CA TYR A 967 -0.49 1.90 -35.31
C TYR A 967 -1.84 2.41 -35.81
N LEU A 968 -2.74 2.70 -34.87
CA LEU A 968 -4.08 3.22 -35.15
C LEU A 968 -4.06 4.74 -35.04
N SER A 969 -3.81 5.41 -36.16
CA SER A 969 -3.85 6.87 -36.24
C SER A 969 -5.20 7.34 -36.74
N TYR A 970 -6.00 7.91 -35.85
CA TYR A 970 -7.34 8.35 -36.18
C TYR A 970 -7.32 9.51 -37.18
N TYR A 971 -8.38 9.60 -37.99
CA TYR A 971 -8.76 10.85 -38.66
C TYR A 971 -9.52 11.78 -37.71
N ASN A 972 -10.17 11.22 -36.68
CA ASN A 972 -10.76 11.98 -35.58
C ASN A 972 -9.65 12.70 -34.79
N VAL A 973 -9.86 13.93 -34.34
CA VAL A 973 -11.08 14.76 -34.32
C VAL A 973 -11.04 15.94 -35.32
N HIS A 974 -10.16 15.87 -36.31
CA HIS A 974 -9.92 16.90 -37.33
C HIS A 974 -11.17 17.34 -38.12
N THR A 975 -11.15 18.56 -38.63
CA THR A 975 -12.22 19.10 -39.50
C THR A 975 -12.40 18.28 -40.80
N PRO A 976 -13.61 18.19 -41.39
CA PRO A 976 -14.87 18.84 -40.98
C PRO A 976 -15.56 18.12 -39.81
N ILE A 977 -15.95 18.90 -38.80
CA ILE A 977 -16.60 18.37 -37.59
C ILE A 977 -17.95 17.75 -37.95
N THR A 978 -18.01 16.41 -37.90
CA THR A 978 -19.12 15.59 -38.38
C THR A 978 -19.63 14.76 -37.21
N PRO A 979 -20.82 15.04 -36.66
CA PRO A 979 -21.30 14.37 -35.45
C PRO A 979 -21.35 12.85 -35.58
N TYR A 980 -20.79 12.14 -34.60
CA TYR A 980 -20.90 10.69 -34.47
C TYR A 980 -22.31 10.35 -33.99
N ARG A 981 -23.15 9.87 -34.91
CA ARG A 981 -24.60 9.77 -34.72
C ARG A 981 -25.02 8.94 -33.50
N LYS A 982 -24.22 7.94 -33.09
CA LYS A 982 -24.50 7.08 -31.92
C LYS A 982 -24.44 7.84 -30.59
N ARG A 983 -23.53 8.81 -30.46
CA ARG A 983 -23.29 9.58 -29.22
C ARG A 983 -23.72 11.05 -29.31
N PHE A 984 -24.07 11.57 -30.50
CA PHE A 984 -24.38 13.01 -30.65
C PHE A 984 -25.56 13.50 -29.81
N GLN A 985 -26.61 12.70 -29.60
CA GLN A 985 -27.81 13.18 -28.91
C GLN A 985 -27.59 13.43 -27.41
N GLU A 986 -26.76 12.63 -26.73
CA GLU A 986 -26.43 12.86 -25.31
C GLU A 986 -25.67 14.18 -25.11
N PHE A 987 -24.63 14.44 -25.92
CA PHE A 987 -23.89 15.71 -25.85
C PHE A 987 -24.72 16.89 -26.33
N LYS A 988 -25.64 16.71 -27.30
CA LYS A 988 -26.54 17.79 -27.70
C LYS A 988 -27.51 18.15 -26.58
N GLN A 989 -28.17 17.16 -25.95
CA GLN A 989 -29.04 17.42 -24.82
C GLN A 989 -28.27 18.11 -23.69
N GLU A 990 -27.09 17.60 -23.34
CA GLU A 990 -26.28 18.19 -22.27
C GLU A 990 -25.80 19.61 -22.60
N ALA A 991 -25.45 19.91 -23.86
CA ALA A 991 -25.12 21.29 -24.26
C ALA A 991 -26.34 22.22 -24.18
N ASP A 992 -27.50 21.79 -24.70
CA ASP A 992 -28.77 22.54 -24.66
C ASP A 992 -29.26 22.76 -23.21
N GLU A 993 -28.87 21.89 -22.25
CA GLU A 993 -29.21 22.00 -20.82
C GLU A 993 -28.19 22.82 -20.01
N ARG A 994 -26.91 22.86 -20.41
CA ARG A 994 -25.82 23.53 -19.66
C ARG A 994 -25.49 24.95 -20.14
N PHE A 995 -25.80 25.29 -21.39
CA PHE A 995 -25.33 26.54 -22.02
C PHE A 995 -26.46 27.23 -22.78
N ASP A 996 -26.99 28.34 -22.23
CA ASP A 996 -28.02 29.18 -22.86
C ASP A 996 -27.47 30.51 -23.43
N ASP A 997 -26.16 30.70 -23.35
CA ASP A 997 -25.39 31.88 -23.76
C ASP A 997 -24.48 31.61 -24.98
N GLU A 998 -24.06 32.69 -25.67
CA GLU A 998 -23.09 32.60 -26.76
C GLU A 998 -21.72 32.14 -26.23
N THR A 999 -21.09 31.18 -26.93
CA THR A 999 -19.75 30.67 -26.55
C THR A 999 -18.73 31.83 -26.44
N PRO A 1000 -18.09 32.01 -25.28
CA PRO A 1000 -17.11 33.08 -25.11
C PRO A 1000 -15.86 32.85 -25.97
N ALA A 1001 -15.22 33.96 -26.36
CA ALA A 1001 -13.99 33.97 -27.13
C ALA A 1001 -12.91 34.86 -26.48
N ILE A 1002 -11.65 34.47 -26.66
CA ILE A 1002 -10.45 35.23 -26.29
C ILE A 1002 -9.81 35.73 -27.58
N GLU A 1003 -9.40 36.99 -27.62
CA GLU A 1003 -8.68 37.57 -28.76
C GLU A 1003 -7.19 37.17 -28.70
N GLU A 1004 -6.65 36.64 -29.81
CA GLU A 1004 -5.25 36.19 -29.93
C GLU A 1004 -4.60 36.86 -31.15
N HIS A 1005 -4.04 38.06 -30.95
CA HIS A 1005 -3.52 38.93 -32.02
C HIS A 1005 -4.58 39.26 -33.10
N GLU A 1006 -4.57 38.59 -34.25
CA GLU A 1006 -5.60 38.73 -35.31
C GLU A 1006 -6.65 37.60 -35.29
N ALA A 1007 -6.57 36.70 -34.30
CA ALA A 1007 -7.39 35.50 -34.14
C ALA A 1007 -8.37 35.59 -32.97
N LYS A 1008 -9.23 34.57 -32.86
CA LYS A 1008 -10.11 34.32 -31.72
C LYS A 1008 -10.02 32.86 -31.30
N SER A 1009 -9.66 32.59 -30.04
CA SER A 1009 -9.76 31.28 -29.42
C SER A 1009 -11.14 31.07 -28.80
N ARG A 1010 -11.70 29.87 -28.93
CA ARG A 1010 -12.87 29.44 -28.14
C ARG A 1010 -12.47 29.30 -26.68
N ALA A 1011 -13.27 29.86 -25.76
CA ALA A 1011 -12.96 29.87 -24.33
C ALA A 1011 -13.83 28.92 -23.48
N ARG A 1012 -14.56 27.99 -24.12
CA ARG A 1012 -15.43 27.00 -23.46
C ARG A 1012 -15.57 25.71 -24.28
N GLN A 1013 -15.60 24.57 -23.60
CA GLN A 1013 -15.95 23.28 -24.20
C GLN A 1013 -17.47 23.10 -24.14
N ASP A 1014 -18.16 23.39 -25.23
CA ASP A 1014 -19.64 23.35 -25.36
C ASP A 1014 -20.11 22.80 -26.72
N ASN A 1015 -19.18 22.30 -27.56
CA ASN A 1015 -19.48 21.83 -28.90
C ASN A 1015 -19.89 20.34 -28.92
N ALA A 1016 -21.19 20.08 -28.83
CA ALA A 1016 -21.76 18.73 -28.85
C ALA A 1016 -21.36 17.86 -30.06
N ALA A 1017 -21.11 18.48 -31.23
CA ALA A 1017 -20.67 17.75 -32.41
C ALA A 1017 -19.25 17.20 -32.21
N TYR A 1018 -18.32 18.05 -31.76
CA TYR A 1018 -16.94 17.67 -31.47
C TYR A 1018 -16.85 16.67 -30.30
N ALA A 1019 -17.62 16.89 -29.23
CA ALA A 1019 -17.74 15.96 -28.11
C ALA A 1019 -18.09 14.53 -28.55
N SER A 1020 -19.03 14.40 -29.50
CA SER A 1020 -19.38 13.09 -30.05
C SER A 1020 -18.25 12.46 -30.89
N MET A 1021 -17.39 13.26 -31.53
CA MET A 1021 -16.24 12.76 -32.29
C MET A 1021 -15.12 12.25 -31.38
N ILE A 1022 -14.93 12.87 -30.21
CA ILE A 1022 -14.06 12.36 -29.13
C ILE A 1022 -14.61 11.03 -28.60
N ALA A 1023 -15.92 10.96 -28.32
CA ALA A 1023 -16.55 9.73 -27.84
C ALA A 1023 -16.42 8.55 -28.83
N ALA A 1024 -16.31 8.81 -30.13
CA ALA A 1024 -15.99 7.75 -31.12
C ALA A 1024 -14.56 7.20 -30.99
N VAL A 1025 -13.59 8.05 -30.59
CA VAL A 1025 -12.21 7.63 -30.30
C VAL A 1025 -12.18 6.85 -28.99
N ASP A 1026 -12.92 7.30 -27.98
CA ASP A 1026 -13.04 6.58 -26.70
C ASP A 1026 -13.71 5.21 -26.85
N ASP A 1027 -14.84 5.13 -27.58
CA ASP A 1027 -15.49 3.86 -27.95
C ASP A 1027 -14.49 2.92 -28.68
N SER A 1028 -13.60 3.44 -29.52
CA SER A 1028 -12.58 2.67 -30.25
C SER A 1028 -11.45 2.18 -29.33
N VAL A 1029 -10.91 3.05 -28.47
CA VAL A 1029 -9.90 2.69 -27.47
C VAL A 1029 -10.43 1.60 -26.54
N GLY A 1030 -11.67 1.73 -26.06
CA GLY A 1030 -12.35 0.72 -25.25
C GLY A 1030 -12.46 -0.64 -25.93
N GLN A 1031 -12.88 -0.67 -27.20
CA GLN A 1031 -12.97 -1.91 -27.98
C GLN A 1031 -11.62 -2.59 -28.20
N VAL A 1032 -10.57 -1.83 -28.55
CA VAL A 1032 -9.23 -2.40 -28.75
C VAL A 1032 -8.64 -2.92 -27.43
N LEU A 1033 -8.76 -2.16 -26.33
CA LEU A 1033 -8.32 -2.62 -25.01
C LEU A 1033 -9.11 -3.87 -24.54
N ALA A 1034 -10.42 -3.92 -24.77
CA ALA A 1034 -11.23 -5.10 -24.50
C ALA A 1034 -10.78 -6.32 -25.32
N LYS A 1035 -10.41 -6.14 -26.60
CA LYS A 1035 -9.87 -7.21 -27.46
C LYS A 1035 -8.49 -7.71 -27.02
N LEU A 1036 -7.61 -6.83 -26.52
CA LEU A 1036 -6.32 -7.25 -25.92
C LEU A 1036 -6.53 -8.11 -24.66
N ASN A 1037 -7.59 -7.82 -23.88
CA ASN A 1037 -7.97 -8.63 -22.72
C ASN A 1037 -8.62 -9.96 -23.15
N GLU A 1038 -9.57 -9.94 -24.09
CA GLU A 1038 -10.26 -11.11 -24.64
C GLU A 1038 -9.27 -12.13 -25.23
N THR A 1039 -8.26 -11.66 -25.95
CA THR A 1039 -7.22 -12.51 -26.56
C THR A 1039 -6.04 -12.84 -25.62
N GLY A 1040 -6.13 -12.43 -24.34
CA GLY A 1040 -5.15 -12.77 -23.30
C GLY A 1040 -3.77 -12.11 -23.41
N ILE A 1041 -3.59 -11.17 -24.33
CA ILE A 1041 -2.28 -10.55 -24.64
C ILE A 1041 -2.05 -9.19 -23.96
N SER A 1042 -3.04 -8.64 -23.23
CA SER A 1042 -2.92 -7.29 -22.68
C SER A 1042 -1.73 -7.10 -21.74
N GLU A 1043 -1.28 -8.14 -21.03
CA GLU A 1043 -0.11 -8.07 -20.13
C GLU A 1043 1.24 -8.21 -20.85
N ASN A 1044 1.23 -8.54 -22.15
CA ASN A 1044 2.41 -8.44 -23.03
C ASN A 1044 2.18 -7.40 -24.15
N THR A 1045 1.39 -6.36 -23.89
CA THR A 1045 1.11 -5.29 -24.86
C THR A 1045 1.30 -3.92 -24.23
N VAL A 1046 2.26 -3.16 -24.78
CA VAL A 1046 2.46 -1.75 -24.46
C VAL A 1046 1.45 -0.92 -25.26
N VAL A 1047 0.74 -0.02 -24.58
CA VAL A 1047 -0.23 0.90 -25.18
C VAL A 1047 0.24 2.34 -25.02
N PHE A 1048 0.30 3.06 -26.13
CA PHE A 1048 0.50 4.51 -26.17
C PHE A 1048 -0.79 5.20 -26.60
N PHE A 1049 -1.11 6.33 -25.96
CA PHE A 1049 -2.15 7.27 -26.40
C PHE A 1049 -1.53 8.67 -26.49
N PHE A 1050 -1.71 9.35 -27.63
CA PHE A 1050 -1.10 10.65 -27.92
C PHE A 1050 -1.92 11.45 -28.96
N SER A 1051 -1.62 12.75 -29.11
CA SER A 1051 -2.13 13.64 -30.17
C SER A 1051 -0.98 14.18 -31.02
N ASP A 1052 -1.20 14.49 -32.29
CA ASP A 1052 -0.14 15.02 -33.16
C ASP A 1052 0.03 16.55 -33.11
N ASN A 1053 -0.98 17.27 -32.64
CA ASN A 1053 -0.94 18.69 -32.32
C ASN A 1053 -2.14 19.12 -31.46
N GLY A 1054 -1.96 20.17 -30.65
CA GLY A 1054 -2.98 20.68 -29.77
C GLY A 1054 -4.27 21.14 -30.48
N GLY A 1055 -5.37 21.14 -29.73
CA GLY A 1055 -6.74 21.19 -30.29
C GLY A 1055 -7.03 22.45 -31.09
N LEU A 1056 -7.87 22.34 -32.12
CA LEU A 1056 -8.28 23.48 -32.93
C LEU A 1056 -9.28 24.37 -32.16
N CYS A 1057 -8.76 25.32 -31.38
CA CYS A 1057 -9.55 26.34 -30.70
C CYS A 1057 -9.46 27.74 -31.34
N THR A 1058 -8.40 28.04 -32.08
CA THR A 1058 -8.05 29.38 -32.59
C THR A 1058 -8.17 29.50 -34.11
N SER A 1059 -8.88 30.52 -34.60
CA SER A 1059 -8.76 31.06 -35.97
C SER A 1059 -9.44 32.44 -36.05
N ARG A 1060 -9.66 33.02 -37.24
CA ARG A 1060 -10.50 34.24 -37.39
C ARG A 1060 -11.92 34.09 -36.77
N THR A 1061 -12.40 32.85 -36.65
CA THR A 1061 -13.58 32.48 -35.87
C THR A 1061 -13.21 31.41 -34.84
N PRO A 1062 -13.77 31.41 -33.61
CA PRO A 1062 -13.50 30.39 -32.61
C PRO A 1062 -13.63 28.95 -33.16
N GLY A 1063 -12.62 28.13 -32.90
CA GLY A 1063 -12.54 26.74 -33.35
C GLY A 1063 -13.54 25.82 -32.65
N PRO A 1064 -13.59 24.52 -33.02
CA PRO A 1064 -14.49 23.55 -32.43
C PRO A 1064 -14.26 23.22 -30.95
N THR A 1065 -13.04 23.33 -30.42
CA THR A 1065 -12.72 23.02 -29.00
C THR A 1065 -12.11 24.20 -28.26
N SER A 1066 -11.81 24.04 -26.96
CA SER A 1066 -11.12 24.99 -26.08
C SER A 1066 -10.03 24.25 -25.29
N ASN A 1067 -8.78 24.71 -25.38
CA ASN A 1067 -7.62 24.08 -24.72
C ASN A 1067 -7.32 24.65 -23.31
N LEU A 1068 -8.14 25.59 -22.82
CA LEU A 1068 -7.97 26.21 -21.51
C LEU A 1068 -7.84 25.15 -20.40
N PRO A 1069 -6.90 25.30 -19.45
CA PRO A 1069 -6.17 26.51 -19.11
C PRO A 1069 -4.98 26.87 -20.03
N LEU A 1070 -4.60 26.01 -20.97
CA LEU A 1070 -3.50 26.28 -21.90
C LEU A 1070 -3.92 27.28 -22.99
N ARG A 1071 -2.97 28.08 -23.46
CA ARG A 1071 -3.23 29.19 -24.40
C ARG A 1071 -3.22 28.76 -25.86
N SER A 1072 -4.16 29.28 -26.64
CA SER A 1072 -4.36 29.00 -28.07
C SER A 1072 -4.38 27.49 -28.41
N GLY A 1073 -4.08 27.13 -29.66
CA GLY A 1073 -4.30 25.79 -30.21
C GLY A 1073 -3.54 25.55 -31.51
N LYS A 1074 -3.97 24.54 -32.29
CA LYS A 1074 -3.33 24.10 -33.55
C LYS A 1074 -2.70 25.23 -34.36
N GLY A 1075 -1.44 25.03 -34.75
CA GLY A 1075 -0.61 25.99 -35.48
C GLY A 1075 0.10 27.04 -34.62
N TRP A 1076 -0.23 27.22 -33.35
CA TRP A 1076 0.44 28.18 -32.46
C TRP A 1076 1.51 27.52 -31.58
N LEU A 1077 2.62 28.23 -31.33
CA LEU A 1077 3.68 27.76 -30.42
C LEU A 1077 3.40 27.99 -28.92
N TYR A 1078 2.25 28.59 -28.59
CA TYR A 1078 1.70 28.60 -27.23
C TYR A 1078 1.36 27.17 -26.76
N GLU A 1079 1.36 26.94 -25.45
CA GLU A 1079 1.22 25.62 -24.81
C GLU A 1079 0.03 24.83 -25.37
N GLY A 1080 -1.13 25.46 -25.58
CA GLY A 1080 -2.33 24.76 -26.06
C GLY A 1080 -2.24 24.27 -27.51
N GLY A 1081 -1.22 24.67 -28.27
CA GLY A 1081 -0.95 24.21 -29.64
C GLY A 1081 0.19 23.19 -29.78
N VAL A 1082 1.02 23.00 -28.75
CA VAL A 1082 2.16 22.05 -28.76
C VAL A 1082 2.16 21.02 -27.62
N ARG A 1083 1.27 21.14 -26.63
CA ARG A 1083 1.19 20.27 -25.46
C ARG A 1083 -0.02 19.36 -25.58
N GLU A 1084 0.19 18.06 -25.36
CA GLU A 1084 -0.69 17.00 -25.83
C GLU A 1084 -1.12 16.05 -24.70
N PRO A 1085 -2.31 15.43 -24.77
CA PRO A 1085 -2.73 14.42 -23.80
C PRO A 1085 -1.96 13.12 -24.06
N MET A 1086 -1.11 12.70 -23.12
CA MET A 1086 -0.24 11.52 -23.26
C MET A 1086 -0.43 10.51 -22.14
N ILE A 1087 -0.72 9.26 -22.52
CA ILE A 1087 -0.79 8.12 -21.60
C ILE A 1087 0.07 6.97 -22.16
N VAL A 1088 0.82 6.30 -21.29
CA VAL A 1088 1.56 5.08 -21.63
C VAL A 1088 1.24 4.00 -20.61
N ARG A 1089 0.75 2.84 -21.05
CA ARG A 1089 0.65 1.61 -20.24
C ARG A 1089 1.66 0.61 -20.77
N ALA A 1090 2.68 0.29 -19.99
CA ALA A 1090 3.62 -0.80 -20.26
C ALA A 1090 3.56 -1.78 -19.07
N PRO A 1091 2.80 -2.89 -19.17
CA PRO A 1091 2.63 -3.84 -18.07
C PRO A 1091 3.97 -4.31 -17.49
N GLY A 1092 4.05 -4.41 -16.16
CA GLY A 1092 5.29 -4.73 -15.44
C GLY A 1092 6.39 -3.65 -15.50
N ILE A 1093 6.15 -2.51 -16.14
CA ILE A 1093 7.09 -1.37 -16.23
C ILE A 1093 6.46 -0.09 -15.69
N THR A 1094 5.27 0.31 -16.17
CA THR A 1094 4.56 1.50 -15.67
C THR A 1094 3.81 1.22 -14.37
N PRO A 1095 4.09 1.94 -13.27
CA PRO A 1095 3.21 1.96 -12.11
C PRO A 1095 1.80 2.43 -12.52
N PRO A 1096 0.74 1.65 -12.29
CA PRO A 1096 -0.63 2.04 -12.66
C PRO A 1096 -1.11 3.31 -11.93
N GLY A 1097 -1.90 4.14 -12.63
CA GLY A 1097 -2.45 5.39 -12.10
C GLY A 1097 -1.41 6.48 -11.83
N SER A 1098 -0.17 6.32 -12.30
CA SER A 1098 0.92 7.24 -12.01
C SER A 1098 0.88 8.50 -12.88
N VAL A 1099 1.51 9.56 -12.40
CA VAL A 1099 1.60 10.85 -13.09
C VAL A 1099 3.07 11.24 -13.23
N CYS A 1100 3.50 11.60 -14.44
CA CYS A 1100 4.84 12.11 -14.72
C CYS A 1100 4.76 13.56 -15.20
N GLU A 1101 5.52 14.45 -14.55
CA GLU A 1101 5.55 15.88 -14.88
C GLU A 1101 6.79 16.30 -15.68
N THR A 1102 7.71 15.37 -15.92
CA THR A 1102 8.93 15.61 -16.72
C THR A 1102 8.57 15.96 -18.17
N PRO A 1103 9.18 17.00 -18.78
CA PRO A 1103 8.97 17.34 -20.18
C PRO A 1103 9.41 16.23 -21.16
N VAL A 1104 8.45 15.69 -21.91
CA VAL A 1104 8.65 14.67 -22.97
C VAL A 1104 8.14 15.19 -24.31
N VAL A 1105 8.72 14.70 -25.42
CA VAL A 1105 8.42 15.20 -26.78
C VAL A 1105 8.29 14.04 -27.76
N SER A 1106 7.53 14.24 -28.85
CA SER A 1106 7.17 13.18 -29.81
C SER A 1106 8.34 12.45 -30.51
N THR A 1107 9.58 12.97 -30.47
CA THR A 1107 10.78 12.23 -30.91
C THR A 1107 11.16 11.08 -29.97
N ASP A 1108 10.70 11.10 -28.72
CA ASP A 1108 11.06 10.13 -27.69
C ASP A 1108 10.41 8.74 -27.90
N PHE A 1109 9.32 8.66 -28.66
CA PHE A 1109 8.60 7.39 -28.86
C PHE A 1109 9.47 6.32 -29.53
N PHE A 1110 10.26 6.68 -30.55
CA PHE A 1110 11.15 5.75 -31.27
C PHE A 1110 12.17 5.05 -30.34
N PRO A 1111 13.06 5.76 -29.60
CA PRO A 1111 13.97 5.13 -28.65
C PRO A 1111 13.26 4.50 -27.44
N THR A 1112 12.03 4.89 -27.12
CA THR A 1112 11.21 4.23 -26.09
C THR A 1112 10.75 2.86 -26.56
N MET A 1113 10.17 2.75 -27.76
CA MET A 1113 9.69 1.49 -28.33
C MET A 1113 10.83 0.49 -28.54
N LEU A 1114 12.00 0.92 -29.06
CA LEU A 1114 13.16 0.04 -29.17
C LEU A 1114 13.67 -0.47 -27.80
N ALA A 1115 13.71 0.40 -26.78
CA ALA A 1115 14.17 0.01 -25.44
C ALA A 1115 13.19 -0.93 -24.72
N LEU A 1116 11.88 -0.74 -24.91
CA LEU A 1116 10.84 -1.66 -24.41
C LEU A 1116 10.87 -3.01 -25.12
N ALA A 1117 11.26 -3.03 -26.40
CA ALA A 1117 11.41 -4.24 -27.21
C ALA A 1117 12.71 -5.04 -26.97
N ASP A 1118 13.60 -4.57 -26.07
CA ASP A 1118 14.96 -5.08 -25.84
C ASP A 1118 15.78 -5.11 -27.15
N LEU A 1119 15.68 -4.03 -27.95
CA LEU A 1119 16.34 -3.85 -29.25
C LEU A 1119 17.50 -2.85 -29.17
N PRO A 1120 18.53 -3.00 -30.04
CA PRO A 1120 19.66 -2.08 -30.06
C PRO A 1120 19.22 -0.66 -30.43
N ALA A 1121 19.65 0.33 -29.64
CA ALA A 1121 19.45 1.72 -29.99
C ALA A 1121 20.20 2.08 -31.28
N LEU A 1122 19.52 2.81 -32.17
CA LEU A 1122 20.06 3.38 -33.42
C LEU A 1122 20.33 4.89 -33.28
N PRO A 1123 21.30 5.34 -32.46
CA PRO A 1123 21.45 6.76 -32.10
C PRO A 1123 21.79 7.68 -33.27
N GLU A 1124 22.34 7.16 -34.38
CA GLU A 1124 22.56 7.95 -35.61
C GLU A 1124 21.26 8.21 -36.40
N ARG A 1125 20.19 7.46 -36.10
CA ARG A 1125 18.86 7.64 -36.70
C ARG A 1125 17.99 8.54 -35.82
N HIS A 1126 17.72 8.15 -34.57
CA HIS A 1126 16.84 8.88 -33.64
C HIS A 1126 17.55 9.98 -32.81
N VAL A 1127 18.45 10.74 -33.45
CA VAL A 1127 19.40 11.69 -32.82
C VAL A 1127 18.82 12.74 -31.84
N ASP A 1128 17.51 13.00 -31.87
CA ASP A 1128 16.84 14.02 -31.04
C ASP A 1128 15.90 13.44 -29.96
N GLY A 1129 15.61 12.14 -30.02
CA GLY A 1129 14.76 11.46 -29.04
C GLY A 1129 15.57 10.87 -27.87
N VAL A 1130 14.95 10.75 -26.70
CA VAL A 1130 15.49 9.96 -25.58
C VAL A 1130 14.49 8.89 -25.16
N SER A 1131 14.98 7.75 -24.68
CA SER A 1131 14.10 6.68 -24.22
C SER A 1131 13.42 7.07 -22.90
N LEU A 1132 12.09 7.01 -22.85
CA LEU A 1132 11.29 7.34 -21.67
C LEU A 1132 11.25 6.20 -20.64
N VAL A 1133 11.86 5.04 -20.92
CA VAL A 1133 11.89 3.87 -20.02
C VAL A 1133 12.33 4.19 -18.57
N PRO A 1134 13.28 5.12 -18.29
CA PRO A 1134 13.58 5.54 -16.92
C PRO A 1134 12.38 6.20 -16.22
N LEU A 1135 11.67 7.11 -16.90
CA LEU A 1135 10.46 7.73 -16.37
C LEU A 1135 9.34 6.71 -16.20
N LEU A 1136 9.14 5.84 -17.19
CA LEU A 1136 8.07 4.85 -17.19
C LEU A 1136 8.16 3.92 -15.98
N ARG A 1137 9.35 3.62 -15.44
CA ARG A 1137 9.51 2.81 -14.22
C ARG A 1137 9.09 3.52 -12.93
N GLY A 1138 8.98 4.85 -12.95
CA GLY A 1138 8.68 5.66 -11.77
C GLY A 1138 9.86 5.87 -10.79
N ASP A 1139 11.03 5.27 -11.05
CA ASP A 1139 12.24 5.35 -10.22
C ASP A 1139 13.44 6.04 -10.91
N GLY A 1140 13.31 6.40 -12.20
CA GLY A 1140 14.36 7.01 -13.00
C GLY A 1140 14.03 8.42 -13.49
N GLU A 1141 15.08 9.23 -13.69
CA GLU A 1141 15.00 10.59 -14.24
C GLU A 1141 15.50 10.65 -15.69
N LEU A 1142 15.11 11.69 -16.43
CA LEU A 1142 15.81 12.10 -17.66
C LEU A 1142 16.83 13.20 -17.34
N ALA A 1143 17.93 13.23 -18.10
CA ALA A 1143 18.84 14.37 -18.07
C ALA A 1143 18.10 15.66 -18.50
N ALA A 1144 18.31 16.74 -17.75
CA ALA A 1144 17.73 18.04 -18.07
C ALA A 1144 18.13 18.49 -19.49
N ARG A 1145 17.12 18.78 -20.31
CA ARG A 1145 17.26 19.12 -21.73
C ARG A 1145 16.36 20.29 -22.10
N LYS A 1146 16.67 20.92 -23.22
CA LYS A 1146 15.86 21.99 -23.82
C LYS A 1146 14.99 21.42 -24.93
N LEU A 1147 13.75 21.88 -25.01
CA LEU A 1147 12.84 21.55 -26.12
C LEU A 1147 12.80 22.75 -27.08
N TYR A 1148 12.70 22.48 -28.37
CA TYR A 1148 12.73 23.50 -29.42
C TYR A 1148 11.64 23.23 -30.45
N TRP A 1149 11.08 24.29 -31.00
CA TRP A 1149 10.11 24.25 -32.09
C TRP A 1149 10.49 25.29 -33.14
N HIS A 1150 10.40 24.91 -34.42
CA HIS A 1150 10.65 25.80 -35.55
C HIS A 1150 9.45 25.70 -36.48
N TYR A 1151 8.61 26.74 -36.53
CA TYR A 1151 7.42 26.76 -37.37
C TYR A 1151 7.38 28.03 -38.24
N PRO A 1152 8.23 28.08 -39.29
CA PRO A 1152 8.49 29.27 -40.12
C PRO A 1152 7.38 29.52 -41.16
N HIS A 1153 6.15 29.07 -40.88
CA HIS A 1153 5.03 28.98 -41.82
C HIS A 1153 3.82 29.80 -41.36
N TYR A 1154 2.89 30.06 -42.28
CA TYR A 1154 1.58 30.63 -41.98
C TYR A 1154 0.54 29.51 -41.84
N HIS A 1155 -0.36 29.60 -40.85
CA HIS A 1155 -1.37 28.57 -40.63
C HIS A 1155 -2.81 29.11 -40.66
N GLY A 1156 -3.78 28.23 -40.94
CA GLY A 1156 -5.21 28.57 -41.00
C GLY A 1156 -5.81 29.06 -39.67
N SER A 1157 -5.12 28.85 -38.56
CA SER A 1157 -5.42 29.42 -37.24
C SER A 1157 -4.91 30.86 -37.05
N THR A 1158 -4.46 31.50 -38.14
CA THR A 1158 -3.79 32.82 -38.23
C THR A 1158 -2.49 32.96 -37.44
N TRP A 1159 -1.79 31.85 -37.20
CA TRP A 1159 -0.37 31.88 -36.84
C TRP A 1159 0.48 32.45 -37.98
N THR A 1160 1.55 33.16 -37.61
CA THR A 1160 2.55 33.73 -38.51
C THR A 1160 3.95 33.19 -38.18
N PRO A 1161 4.86 33.04 -39.15
CA PRO A 1161 6.18 32.41 -38.98
C PRO A 1161 6.92 32.77 -37.68
N GLY A 1162 7.42 31.76 -36.98
CA GLY A 1162 8.13 31.92 -35.70
C GLY A 1162 8.82 30.64 -35.20
N ALA A 1163 9.43 30.73 -34.02
CA ALA A 1163 10.10 29.61 -33.35
C ALA A 1163 9.96 29.73 -31.82
N SER A 1164 10.31 28.68 -31.09
CA SER A 1164 10.15 28.61 -29.62
C SER A 1164 11.21 27.71 -28.97
N ILE A 1165 11.58 28.02 -27.74
CA ILE A 1165 12.49 27.24 -26.89
C ILE A 1165 11.93 27.13 -25.47
N ARG A 1166 11.97 25.92 -24.88
CA ARG A 1166 11.71 25.68 -23.45
C ARG A 1166 12.98 25.19 -22.75
N ASP A 1167 13.35 25.86 -21.66
CA ASP A 1167 14.50 25.59 -20.80
C ASP A 1167 14.04 25.52 -19.34
N GLY A 1168 13.71 24.30 -18.88
CA GLY A 1168 13.09 24.08 -17.57
C GLY A 1168 11.70 24.72 -17.49
N ASP A 1169 11.56 25.71 -16.60
CA ASP A 1169 10.31 26.47 -16.40
C ASP A 1169 10.14 27.61 -17.40
N TRP A 1170 11.21 28.04 -18.07
CA TRP A 1170 11.18 29.21 -18.96
C TRP A 1170 10.87 28.78 -20.38
N LYS A 1171 9.94 29.49 -21.02
CA LYS A 1171 9.61 29.32 -22.44
C LYS A 1171 9.65 30.67 -23.14
N LEU A 1172 10.37 30.73 -24.26
CA LEU A 1172 10.47 31.91 -25.12
C LEU A 1172 9.87 31.58 -26.49
N ILE A 1173 9.10 32.51 -27.04
CA ILE A 1173 8.53 32.44 -28.40
C ILE A 1173 8.99 33.67 -29.19
N GLU A 1174 9.47 33.45 -30.40
CA GLU A 1174 9.88 34.50 -31.35
C GLU A 1174 8.93 34.52 -32.55
N PHE A 1175 8.41 35.70 -32.88
CA PHE A 1175 7.47 35.94 -33.98
C PHE A 1175 8.13 36.81 -35.05
N TYR A 1176 8.58 36.19 -36.15
CA TYR A 1176 9.28 36.89 -37.24
C TYR A 1176 8.42 37.96 -37.91
N HIS A 1177 7.11 37.72 -38.01
CA HIS A 1177 6.16 38.64 -38.66
C HIS A 1177 5.96 39.96 -37.90
N TRP A 1178 6.11 39.94 -36.57
CA TRP A 1178 5.85 41.10 -35.72
C TRP A 1178 7.12 41.74 -35.12
N ASP A 1179 8.31 41.22 -35.46
CA ASP A 1179 9.60 41.59 -34.85
C ASP A 1179 9.51 41.56 -33.30
N LYS A 1180 8.86 40.50 -32.78
CA LYS A 1180 8.47 40.37 -31.37
C LYS A 1180 9.00 39.09 -30.74
N VAL A 1181 9.48 39.20 -29.51
CA VAL A 1181 9.80 38.08 -28.63
C VAL A 1181 8.89 38.14 -27.41
N GLU A 1182 8.46 36.98 -26.92
CA GLU A 1182 7.68 36.81 -25.69
C GLU A 1182 8.37 35.78 -24.77
N LEU A 1183 8.37 36.01 -23.46
CA LEU A 1183 8.94 35.13 -22.44
C LEU A 1183 7.91 34.83 -21.34
N TYR A 1184 7.77 33.54 -20.99
CA TYR A 1184 6.84 33.04 -19.98
C TYR A 1184 7.55 32.13 -18.96
N ASN A 1185 6.97 31.99 -17.76
CA ASN A 1185 7.42 31.07 -16.70
C ASN A 1185 6.33 30.04 -16.40
N LEU A 1186 6.41 28.87 -17.05
CA LEU A 1186 5.36 27.85 -17.07
C LEU A 1186 5.07 27.18 -15.71
N ALA A 1187 6.01 27.26 -14.75
CA ALA A 1187 5.80 26.75 -13.40
C ALA A 1187 4.75 27.53 -12.61
N ASN A 1188 4.50 28.80 -12.98
CA ASN A 1188 3.51 29.67 -12.34
C ASN A 1188 2.44 30.20 -13.31
N ASP A 1189 2.76 30.22 -14.62
CA ASP A 1189 1.90 30.71 -15.70
C ASP A 1189 1.83 29.67 -16.86
N PRO A 1190 1.31 28.44 -16.62
CA PRO A 1190 1.17 27.42 -17.67
C PRO A 1190 0.12 27.78 -18.76
N GLY A 1191 -0.64 28.86 -18.53
CA GLY A 1191 -1.57 29.45 -19.50
C GLY A 1191 -1.00 30.66 -20.24
N GLU A 1192 0.30 30.97 -20.12
CA GLU A 1192 1.01 32.02 -20.87
C GLU A 1192 0.24 33.36 -20.93
N GLN A 1193 -0.31 33.78 -19.79
CA GLN A 1193 -1.10 35.01 -19.65
C GLN A 1193 -0.22 36.21 -19.27
N HIS A 1194 1.00 35.95 -18.79
CA HIS A 1194 1.91 36.94 -18.22
C HIS A 1194 3.23 36.97 -19.01
N GLU A 1195 3.24 37.77 -20.08
CA GLU A 1195 4.45 38.12 -20.83
C GLU A 1195 5.42 38.89 -19.91
N VAL A 1196 6.66 38.43 -19.78
CA VAL A 1196 7.66 39.01 -18.85
C VAL A 1196 9.02 39.34 -19.50
N SER A 1197 9.11 39.41 -20.82
CA SER A 1197 10.36 39.63 -21.57
C SER A 1197 11.11 40.91 -21.17
N GLU A 1198 10.39 42.02 -20.97
CA GLU A 1198 10.93 43.30 -20.48
C GLU A 1198 11.38 43.24 -19.01
N SER A 1199 10.81 42.32 -18.21
CA SER A 1199 11.13 42.15 -16.79
C SER A 1199 12.35 41.25 -16.56
N TYR A 1200 12.65 40.34 -17.49
CA TYR A 1200 13.80 39.43 -17.42
C TYR A 1200 14.69 39.50 -18.69
N PRO A 1201 15.14 40.69 -19.13
CA PRO A 1201 15.78 40.88 -20.44
C PRO A 1201 17.04 40.02 -20.65
N GLU A 1202 17.80 39.75 -19.59
CA GLU A 1202 18.97 38.85 -19.65
C GLU A 1202 18.57 37.39 -19.93
N LYS A 1203 17.43 36.92 -19.39
CA LYS A 1203 16.92 35.56 -19.65
C LYS A 1203 16.26 35.47 -21.04
N THR A 1204 15.53 36.52 -21.45
CA THR A 1204 15.04 36.68 -22.82
C THR A 1204 16.20 36.57 -23.81
N LYS A 1205 17.27 37.36 -23.61
CA LYS A 1205 18.44 37.33 -24.49
C LYS A 1205 19.16 35.98 -24.45
N GLN A 1206 19.33 35.36 -23.27
CA GLN A 1206 19.96 34.04 -23.17
C GLN A 1206 19.21 33.00 -24.02
N LEU A 1207 17.89 32.92 -23.90
CA LEU A 1207 17.09 31.93 -24.62
C LEU A 1207 17.01 32.23 -26.12
N LEU A 1208 16.98 33.50 -26.53
CA LEU A 1208 17.04 33.91 -27.93
C LEU A 1208 18.39 33.54 -28.58
N ASP A 1209 19.51 33.87 -27.90
CA ASP A 1209 20.88 33.51 -28.32
C ASP A 1209 21.12 31.99 -28.40
N GLU A 1210 20.29 31.19 -27.71
CA GLU A 1210 20.33 29.72 -27.71
C GLU A 1210 19.42 29.13 -28.79
N LEU A 1211 18.23 29.71 -29.01
CA LEU A 1211 17.31 29.35 -30.09
C LEU A 1211 17.95 29.58 -31.47
N HIS A 1212 18.49 30.78 -31.71
CA HIS A 1212 19.16 31.11 -32.97
C HIS A 1212 20.36 30.21 -33.23
N ARG A 1213 21.15 29.86 -32.19
CA ARG A 1213 22.28 28.94 -32.33
C ARG A 1213 21.84 27.53 -32.67
N TRP A 1214 20.78 27.03 -32.04
CA TRP A 1214 20.21 25.71 -32.38
C TRP A 1214 19.67 25.69 -33.82
N GLN A 1215 19.09 26.79 -34.31
CA GLN A 1215 18.69 26.93 -35.72
C GLN A 1215 19.90 26.90 -36.67
N GLU A 1216 20.98 27.62 -36.36
CA GLU A 1216 22.24 27.56 -37.11
C GLU A 1216 22.86 26.15 -37.09
N GLU A 1217 22.90 25.49 -35.93
CA GLU A 1217 23.47 24.15 -35.74
C GLU A 1217 22.67 23.05 -36.45
N LEU A 1218 21.35 23.19 -36.59
CA LEU A 1218 20.51 22.28 -37.37
C LEU A 1218 20.41 22.64 -38.87
N GLY A 1219 20.84 23.83 -39.27
CA GLY A 1219 20.62 24.33 -40.64
C GLY A 1219 19.14 24.64 -40.92
N ALA A 1220 18.40 25.12 -39.92
CA ALA A 1220 16.98 25.40 -40.03
C ALA A 1220 16.68 26.44 -41.13
N LYS A 1221 15.74 26.13 -42.02
CA LYS A 1221 15.31 27.03 -43.09
C LYS A 1221 14.54 28.22 -42.49
N MET A 1222 15.09 29.42 -42.66
CA MET A 1222 14.46 30.67 -42.21
C MET A 1222 13.58 31.25 -43.33
N PRO A 1223 12.46 31.91 -42.99
CA PRO A 1223 11.58 32.51 -44.00
C PRO A 1223 12.22 33.78 -44.59
N GLU A 1224 12.19 33.94 -45.92
CA GLU A 1224 12.73 35.13 -46.61
C GLU A 1224 11.67 36.26 -46.70
N PRO A 1225 12.02 37.54 -46.45
CA PRO A 1225 11.09 38.67 -46.60
C PRO A 1225 10.57 38.82 -48.04
N LEU A 1226 9.27 39.17 -48.19
CA LEU A 1226 8.70 39.43 -49.51
C LEU A 1226 9.25 40.72 -50.12
N ALA A 1227 9.68 40.65 -51.38
CA ALA A 1227 10.35 41.74 -52.06
C ALA A 1227 9.50 43.03 -52.12
N GLY A 1228 9.90 44.04 -51.34
CA GLY A 1228 9.24 45.35 -51.26
C GLY A 1228 8.41 45.58 -50.00
N LYS A 1229 8.48 44.67 -49.02
CA LYS A 1229 8.09 44.90 -47.63
C LYS A 1229 9.30 45.10 -46.71
#